data_AF-A0A182YE05-F1
#
_entry.id   AF-A0A182YE05-F1
#
_cell.length_a   1.000
_cell.length_b   1.000
_cell.length_c   1.000
_cell.angle_alpha   90.00
_cell.angle_beta   90.00
_cell.angle_gamma   90.00
#
_symmetry.space_group_name_H-M   'P 1'
#
loop_
_entity.id
_entity.type
_entity.pdbx_description
1 polymer ?
#
loop_
_entity_poly.entity_id
_entity_poly.type
_entity_poly.pdbx_seq_one_letter_code
_entity_poly.pdbx_strand_id
1 'polypeptide(L)'
;MLLFGGCMAGLDGFDNVTSNLSRGITFGMVVMMAFITFSATSGAIINPVVSLAAYIYGTLSFPLMLLYIVAQFAGALCGYGLLRAVTPWQYYLQALELGDGHCVTVPHASLSSGMALAVEILLTGILVWTNCGVWDPRNKKDSDSVPIKFAFLIAGLSIAGGPITGASMNPARTLAPAIWNHSYEGLWIYFAGPTVGSILMVTTYRYIFWQDAKPSAELTNTSSFEALIKFLGEFFGTGTLMFLGCMGCLDGFDNVTTNFSRGVIFGFTVMVVILTFGVVSGAHINPVVSIAAYIYGDLSYMMMLVYFVAQFTGALCGYGLLVGVAPQAYFDQALVAGHGSCVTAPHASLTTGAALAIEFIVTGILIWACCGVWDPRNAKHQDSVPVKFALLVAAISVAAGPATGASMNPARTLAPCVWNNSYHKIWASTMKKSTLDNISVFLAELIGTGLLVMLGCMGCVSGLGHTPSHFELCINFGLIVMIIVQVFGCVSGSHLNPAVTAAAWVYELVSTKMALAYVAAQCIGAFMGYGILKLLTPVAVFTDALEKGAGFCVTQPNSAITSMQAVGIEFVATMVLVLVCCGVWDPRNAKHHDSVALKFGFTVGALAVAAGPYTGASMNPARSLGPVLWNGVYNAHWIYWVGPLGAAFLTAFAYKAVFRREAPVEQLNHELAALNTDKSNA
;
A
#
# COMPACT_ATOMS: atom_id res chain seq x y z
N MET A 1 -3.52 -18.21 -39.15
CA MET A 1 -2.84 -16.98 -38.64
C MET A 1 -2.17 -17.21 -37.29
N LEU A 2 -2.90 -17.63 -36.25
CA LEU A 2 -2.35 -17.85 -34.90
C LEU A 2 -1.09 -18.75 -34.88
N LEU A 3 -1.19 -19.95 -35.46
CA LEU A 3 -0.05 -20.88 -35.52
C LEU A 3 1.06 -20.39 -36.45
N PHE A 4 0.72 -19.82 -37.61
CA PHE A 4 1.71 -19.30 -38.55
C PHE A 4 2.55 -18.16 -37.95
N GLY A 5 1.92 -17.09 -37.45
CA GLY A 5 2.64 -15.94 -36.90
C GLY A 5 3.24 -16.21 -35.51
N GLY A 6 2.48 -16.86 -34.62
CA GLY A 6 2.90 -17.12 -33.24
C GLY A 6 4.05 -18.12 -33.13
N CYS A 7 4.04 -19.19 -33.95
CA CYS A 7 5.12 -20.18 -33.95
C CYS A 7 6.35 -19.72 -34.72
N MET A 8 6.24 -18.82 -35.71
CA MET A 8 7.44 -18.26 -36.36
C MET A 8 8.33 -17.51 -35.37
N ALA A 9 7.76 -16.89 -34.33
CA ALA A 9 8.52 -16.22 -33.28
C ALA A 9 9.21 -17.17 -32.29
N GLY A 10 9.09 -18.49 -32.46
CA GLY A 10 9.77 -19.52 -31.67
C GLY A 10 10.82 -20.32 -32.45
N LEU A 11 11.18 -19.88 -33.65
CA LEU A 11 12.29 -20.46 -34.42
C LEU A 11 13.60 -19.84 -33.91
N ASP A 12 14.33 -20.55 -33.05
CA ASP A 12 15.62 -20.11 -32.48
C ASP A 12 16.80 -20.22 -33.46
N GLY A 13 16.56 -19.95 -34.73
CA GLY A 13 17.56 -20.05 -35.77
C GLY A 13 17.41 -18.91 -36.75
N PHE A 14 18.27 -17.91 -36.60
CA PHE A 14 18.61 -16.77 -37.46
C PHE A 14 19.51 -15.84 -36.61
N ASP A 15 20.54 -16.42 -35.97
CA ASP A 15 21.47 -15.75 -35.03
C ASP A 15 20.84 -15.06 -33.79
N ASN A 16 19.56 -15.33 -33.48
CA ASN A 16 18.85 -14.76 -32.33
C ASN A 16 18.10 -15.83 -31.52
N VAL A 17 18.24 -15.79 -30.20
CA VAL A 17 17.45 -16.60 -29.26
C VAL A 17 16.18 -15.84 -28.89
N THR A 18 15.01 -16.44 -29.10
CA THR A 18 13.72 -15.80 -28.86
C THR A 18 13.34 -15.89 -27.38
N SER A 19 13.24 -14.74 -26.71
CA SER A 19 12.80 -14.70 -25.31
C SER A 19 11.34 -15.12 -25.14
N ASN A 20 10.98 -15.64 -23.96
CA ASN A 20 9.58 -15.94 -23.62
C ASN A 20 8.68 -14.71 -23.73
N LEU A 21 9.23 -13.51 -23.47
CA LEU A 21 8.54 -12.24 -23.65
C LEU A 21 8.20 -11.97 -25.12
N SER A 22 9.16 -12.11 -26.03
CA SER A 22 8.92 -11.92 -27.47
C SER A 22 7.92 -12.92 -28.04
N ARG A 23 7.97 -14.17 -27.59
CA ARG A 23 6.99 -15.20 -27.98
C ARG A 23 5.58 -14.81 -27.54
N GLY A 24 5.40 -14.47 -26.27
CA GLY A 24 4.10 -14.07 -25.73
C GLY A 24 3.51 -12.84 -26.41
N ILE A 25 4.29 -11.78 -26.60
CA ILE A 25 3.85 -10.57 -27.32
C ILE A 25 3.42 -10.91 -28.74
N THR A 26 4.16 -11.78 -29.44
CA THR A 26 3.83 -12.16 -30.82
C THR A 26 2.50 -12.90 -30.90
N PHE A 27 2.23 -13.87 -30.03
CA PHE A 27 0.92 -14.52 -29.95
C PHE A 27 -0.20 -13.51 -29.70
N GLY A 28 0.01 -12.55 -28.80
CA GLY A 28 -0.92 -11.45 -28.54
C GLY A 28 -1.22 -10.59 -29.78
N MET A 29 -0.18 -10.12 -30.48
CA MET A 29 -0.33 -9.27 -31.67
C MET A 29 -1.02 -10.00 -32.83
N VAL A 30 -0.79 -11.30 -32.99
CA VAL A 30 -1.48 -12.11 -34.00
C VAL A 30 -2.97 -12.28 -33.66
N VAL A 31 -3.32 -12.41 -32.38
CA VAL A 31 -4.73 -12.40 -31.94
C VAL A 31 -5.36 -11.03 -32.22
N MET A 32 -4.65 -9.93 -31.96
CA MET A 32 -5.12 -8.58 -32.30
C MET A 32 -5.48 -8.47 -33.79
N MET A 33 -4.57 -8.93 -34.66
CA MET A 33 -4.79 -8.95 -36.11
C MET A 33 -6.04 -9.75 -36.47
N ALA A 34 -6.23 -10.93 -35.87
CA ALA A 34 -7.42 -11.76 -36.09
C ALA A 34 -8.71 -11.04 -35.66
N PHE A 35 -8.70 -10.32 -34.53
CA PHE A 35 -9.83 -9.49 -34.10
C PHE A 35 -10.10 -8.35 -35.08
N ILE A 36 -9.08 -7.61 -35.52
CA ILE A 36 -9.24 -6.51 -36.47
C ILE A 36 -9.83 -7.01 -37.80
N THR A 37 -9.38 -8.18 -38.27
CA THR A 37 -9.81 -8.72 -39.57
C THR A 37 -11.16 -9.44 -39.52
N PHE A 38 -11.44 -10.22 -38.48
CA PHE A 38 -12.54 -11.19 -38.47
C PHE A 38 -13.61 -10.97 -37.38
N SER A 39 -13.48 -9.93 -36.54
CA SER A 39 -14.48 -9.65 -35.49
C SER A 39 -15.88 -9.38 -36.07
N ALA A 40 -15.96 -8.60 -37.16
CA ALA A 40 -17.24 -8.25 -37.79
C ALA A 40 -17.96 -9.46 -38.44
N THR A 41 -17.22 -10.50 -38.83
CA THR A 41 -17.78 -11.66 -39.54
C THR A 41 -18.03 -12.85 -38.63
N SER A 42 -17.05 -13.19 -37.78
CA SER A 42 -17.06 -14.41 -36.96
C SER A 42 -17.01 -14.14 -35.45
N GLY A 43 -16.92 -12.87 -35.04
CA GLY A 43 -16.60 -12.50 -33.66
C GLY A 43 -15.14 -12.77 -33.29
N ALA A 44 -14.30 -13.16 -34.27
CA ALA A 44 -12.93 -13.62 -34.07
C ALA A 44 -12.78 -14.74 -33.03
N ILE A 45 -13.82 -15.58 -32.88
CA ILE A 45 -13.78 -16.76 -32.01
C ILE A 45 -12.94 -17.84 -32.70
N ILE A 46 -11.65 -17.89 -32.37
CA ILE A 46 -10.64 -18.77 -33.00
C ILE A 46 -10.20 -19.94 -32.10
N ASN A 47 -11.00 -20.26 -31.08
CA ASN A 47 -10.67 -21.26 -30.07
C ASN A 47 -11.88 -22.16 -29.76
N PRO A 48 -11.77 -23.50 -29.89
CA PRO A 48 -12.87 -24.43 -29.64
C PRO A 48 -13.54 -24.27 -28.28
N VAL A 49 -12.77 -24.03 -27.23
CA VAL A 49 -13.34 -23.89 -25.87
C VAL A 49 -13.97 -22.52 -25.65
N VAL A 50 -13.60 -21.50 -26.43
CA VAL A 50 -14.28 -20.19 -26.44
C VAL A 50 -15.58 -20.28 -27.23
N SER A 51 -15.62 -21.07 -28.32
CA SER A 51 -16.88 -21.39 -29.01
C SER A 51 -17.85 -22.13 -28.10
N LEU A 52 -17.37 -23.09 -27.30
CA LEU A 52 -18.17 -23.75 -26.27
C LEU A 52 -18.67 -22.76 -25.21
N ALA A 53 -17.81 -21.86 -24.73
CA ALA A 53 -18.22 -20.81 -23.80
C ALA A 53 -19.28 -19.89 -24.41
N ALA A 54 -19.12 -19.45 -25.65
CA ALA A 54 -20.09 -18.60 -26.34
C ALA A 54 -21.47 -19.27 -26.44
N TYR A 55 -21.51 -20.59 -26.65
CA TYR A 55 -22.76 -21.36 -26.60
C TYR A 55 -23.38 -21.36 -25.19
N ILE A 56 -22.61 -21.69 -24.15
CA ILE A 56 -23.11 -21.71 -22.76
C ILE A 56 -23.56 -20.31 -22.30
N TYR A 57 -22.85 -19.28 -22.74
CA TYR A 57 -23.16 -17.88 -22.50
C TYR A 57 -24.40 -17.41 -23.31
N GLY A 58 -24.77 -18.10 -24.39
CA GLY A 58 -25.95 -17.80 -25.20
C GLY A 58 -25.71 -16.80 -26.34
N THR A 59 -24.46 -16.50 -26.69
CA THR A 59 -24.11 -15.67 -27.86
C THR A 59 -24.00 -16.48 -29.15
N LEU A 60 -23.84 -17.79 -29.05
CA LEU A 60 -23.70 -18.71 -30.20
C LEU A 60 -24.73 -19.83 -30.14
N SER A 61 -25.31 -20.22 -31.27
CA SER A 61 -26.23 -21.37 -31.35
C SER A 61 -25.46 -22.69 -31.39
N PHE A 62 -26.09 -23.78 -30.93
CA PHE A 62 -25.46 -25.10 -30.90
C PHE A 62 -24.93 -25.58 -32.27
N PRO A 63 -25.69 -25.47 -33.39
CA PRO A 63 -25.17 -25.87 -34.70
C PRO A 63 -23.97 -25.05 -35.15
N LEU A 64 -24.00 -23.73 -34.88
CA LEU A 64 -22.92 -22.83 -35.27
C LEU A 64 -21.66 -23.05 -34.43
N MET A 65 -21.82 -23.37 -33.14
CA MET A 65 -20.72 -23.80 -32.27
C MET A 65 -19.98 -25.02 -32.87
N LEU A 66 -20.71 -26.06 -33.32
CA LEU A 66 -20.07 -27.23 -33.93
C LEU A 66 -19.32 -26.86 -35.21
N LEU A 67 -19.90 -26.02 -36.07
CA LEU A 67 -19.24 -25.54 -37.29
C LEU A 67 -17.96 -24.76 -36.99
N TYR A 68 -17.97 -23.90 -35.97
CA TYR A 68 -16.79 -23.15 -35.54
C TYR A 68 -15.69 -24.09 -35.07
N ILE A 69 -16.01 -25.09 -34.23
CA ILE A 69 -15.03 -26.05 -33.71
C ILE A 69 -14.36 -26.80 -34.85
N VAL A 70 -15.14 -27.32 -35.81
CA VAL A 70 -14.61 -28.03 -36.99
C VAL A 70 -13.70 -27.10 -37.82
N ALA A 71 -14.16 -25.87 -38.09
CA ALA A 71 -13.39 -24.89 -38.86
C ALA A 71 -12.08 -24.50 -38.17
N GLN A 72 -12.08 -24.38 -36.84
CA GLN A 72 -10.88 -24.03 -36.06
C GLN A 72 -9.84 -25.15 -36.09
N PHE A 73 -10.22 -26.41 -35.93
CA PHE A 73 -9.30 -27.53 -36.05
C PHE A 73 -8.73 -27.67 -37.46
N ALA A 74 -9.58 -27.58 -38.49
CA ALA A 74 -9.14 -27.61 -39.89
C ALA A 74 -8.19 -26.44 -40.20
N GLY A 75 -8.56 -25.22 -39.79
CA GLY A 75 -7.74 -24.02 -39.97
C GLY A 75 -6.41 -24.09 -39.23
N ALA A 76 -6.37 -24.71 -38.04
CA ALA A 76 -5.13 -24.93 -37.30
C ALA A 76 -4.18 -25.90 -38.05
N LEU A 77 -4.71 -27.03 -38.56
CA LEU A 77 -3.94 -27.99 -39.35
C LEU A 77 -3.37 -27.37 -40.63
N CYS A 78 -4.18 -26.63 -41.38
CA CYS A 78 -3.73 -25.91 -42.57
C CYS A 78 -2.71 -24.81 -42.22
N GLY A 79 -2.94 -24.07 -41.14
CA GLY A 79 -2.06 -22.99 -40.71
C GLY A 79 -0.67 -23.47 -40.29
N TYR A 80 -0.59 -24.60 -39.57
CA TYR A 80 0.70 -25.21 -39.24
C TYR A 80 1.35 -25.88 -40.46
N GLY A 81 0.56 -26.51 -41.33
CA GLY A 81 1.07 -27.07 -42.59
C GLY A 81 1.74 -26.00 -43.47
N LEU A 82 1.13 -24.81 -43.57
CA LEU A 82 1.71 -23.68 -44.28
C LEU A 82 3.01 -23.19 -43.62
N LEU A 83 3.04 -23.08 -42.29
CA LEU A 83 4.25 -22.73 -41.53
C LEU A 83 5.39 -23.73 -41.83
N ARG A 84 5.06 -25.03 -41.87
CA ARG A 84 6.00 -26.10 -42.23
C ARG A 84 6.52 -25.97 -43.64
N ALA A 85 5.67 -25.59 -44.59
CA ALA A 85 6.04 -25.43 -45.99
C ALA A 85 6.98 -24.24 -46.24
N VAL A 86 6.83 -23.13 -45.49
CA VAL A 86 7.61 -21.90 -45.73
C VAL A 86 8.90 -21.79 -44.90
N THR A 87 9.01 -22.58 -43.83
CA THR A 87 10.15 -22.48 -42.92
C THR A 87 11.26 -23.46 -43.35
N PRO A 88 12.55 -23.03 -43.41
CA PRO A 88 13.65 -23.90 -43.80
C PRO A 88 13.73 -25.17 -42.95
N TRP A 89 13.98 -26.32 -43.59
CA TRP A 89 13.96 -27.63 -42.96
C TRP A 89 14.96 -27.79 -41.80
N GLN A 90 16.10 -27.10 -41.87
CA GLN A 90 17.14 -27.12 -40.82
C GLN A 90 16.61 -26.74 -39.43
N TYR A 91 15.68 -25.78 -39.35
CA TYR A 91 15.13 -25.35 -38.06
C TYR A 91 14.13 -26.34 -37.49
N TYR A 92 13.45 -27.12 -38.34
CA TYR A 92 12.60 -28.22 -37.89
C TYR A 92 13.42 -29.40 -37.38
N LEU A 93 14.51 -29.74 -38.07
CA LEU A 93 15.44 -30.78 -37.60
C LEU A 93 16.02 -30.40 -36.25
N GLN A 94 16.50 -29.16 -36.11
CA GLN A 94 17.00 -28.65 -34.84
C GLN A 94 15.95 -28.74 -33.72
N ALA A 95 14.69 -28.38 -34.01
CA ALA A 95 13.60 -28.46 -33.02
C ALA A 95 13.23 -29.92 -32.65
N LEU A 96 13.42 -30.87 -33.55
CA LEU A 96 13.22 -32.31 -33.29
C LEU A 96 14.42 -32.94 -32.57
N GLU A 97 15.62 -32.44 -32.78
CA GLU A 97 16.84 -32.89 -32.10
C GLU A 97 16.93 -32.38 -30.65
N LEU A 98 16.38 -31.19 -30.37
CA LEU A 98 16.40 -30.54 -29.06
C LEU A 98 15.17 -30.82 -28.19
N GLY A 99 14.11 -31.47 -28.71
CA GLY A 99 12.87 -31.71 -27.95
C GLY A 99 11.74 -32.32 -28.78
N ASP A 100 10.50 -32.06 -28.39
CA ASP A 100 9.28 -32.70 -28.94
C ASP A 100 8.86 -32.21 -30.35
N GLY A 101 9.68 -31.39 -31.00
CA GLY A 101 9.39 -30.78 -32.28
C GLY A 101 8.84 -29.35 -32.19
N HIS A 102 8.87 -28.66 -33.34
CA HIS A 102 8.59 -27.22 -33.39
C HIS A 102 7.15 -26.91 -32.95
N CYS A 103 7.02 -25.98 -32.01
CA CYS A 103 5.74 -25.48 -31.51
C CYS A 103 4.78 -26.52 -30.90
N VAL A 104 5.27 -27.71 -30.56
CA VAL A 104 4.50 -28.71 -29.80
C VAL A 104 4.28 -28.19 -28.38
N THR A 105 3.08 -28.43 -27.85
CA THR A 105 2.76 -28.04 -26.47
C THR A 105 2.96 -29.23 -25.55
N VAL A 106 3.94 -29.13 -24.66
CA VAL A 106 4.23 -30.15 -23.64
C VAL A 106 4.40 -29.48 -22.28
N PRO A 107 4.00 -30.14 -21.18
CA PRO A 107 4.29 -29.65 -19.85
C PRO A 107 5.79 -29.78 -19.59
N HIS A 108 6.36 -28.83 -18.85
CA HIS A 108 7.75 -28.93 -18.46
C HIS A 108 7.99 -30.19 -17.60
N ALA A 109 9.14 -30.85 -17.80
CA ALA A 109 9.47 -32.14 -17.19
C ALA A 109 9.43 -32.16 -15.65
N SER A 110 9.53 -31.01 -15.01
CA SER A 110 9.45 -30.86 -13.54
C SER A 110 8.02 -30.87 -12.98
N LEU A 111 6.98 -30.91 -13.81
CA LEU A 111 5.58 -30.87 -13.39
C LEU A 111 4.93 -32.25 -13.43
N SER A 112 4.07 -32.51 -12.44
CA SER A 112 3.12 -33.61 -12.55
C SER A 112 2.01 -33.27 -13.55
N SER A 113 1.41 -34.28 -14.18
CA SER A 113 0.29 -34.06 -15.11
C SER A 113 -0.91 -33.36 -14.44
N GLY A 114 -1.12 -33.58 -13.14
CA GLY A 114 -2.17 -32.89 -12.36
C GLY A 114 -1.89 -31.39 -12.16
N MET A 115 -0.64 -31.01 -11.90
CA MET A 115 -0.24 -29.59 -11.79
C MET A 115 -0.37 -28.88 -13.14
N ALA A 116 0.09 -29.52 -14.22
CA ALA A 116 -0.05 -28.97 -15.58
C ALA A 116 -1.53 -28.80 -15.97
N LEU A 117 -2.39 -29.77 -15.63
CA LEU A 117 -3.83 -29.68 -15.84
C LEU A 117 -4.45 -28.49 -15.09
N ALA A 118 -4.09 -28.30 -13.82
CA ALA A 118 -4.59 -27.19 -13.01
C ALA A 118 -4.21 -25.82 -13.62
N VAL A 119 -2.97 -25.67 -14.09
CA VAL A 119 -2.51 -24.44 -14.76
C VAL A 119 -3.31 -24.18 -16.03
N GLU A 120 -3.51 -25.18 -16.90
CA GLU A 120 -4.29 -24.99 -18.13
C GLU A 120 -5.78 -24.68 -17.87
N ILE A 121 -6.38 -25.26 -16.81
CA ILE A 121 -7.73 -24.90 -16.35
C ILE A 121 -7.80 -23.41 -15.99
N LEU A 122 -6.83 -22.91 -15.22
CA LEU A 122 -6.81 -21.54 -14.74
C LEU A 122 -6.56 -20.54 -15.88
N LEU A 123 -5.54 -20.76 -16.71
CA LEU A 123 -5.22 -19.87 -17.84
C LEU A 123 -6.41 -19.76 -18.80
N THR A 124 -7.03 -20.89 -19.14
CA THR A 124 -8.22 -20.90 -20.00
C THR A 124 -9.42 -20.27 -19.32
N GLY A 125 -9.58 -20.47 -18.02
CA GLY A 125 -10.62 -19.83 -17.24
C GLY A 125 -10.55 -18.31 -17.31
N ILE A 126 -9.35 -17.74 -17.15
CA ILE A 126 -9.11 -16.30 -17.24
C ILE A 126 -9.41 -15.78 -18.66
N LEU A 127 -9.00 -16.53 -19.68
CA LEU A 127 -9.34 -16.23 -21.07
C LEU A 127 -10.87 -16.19 -21.29
N VAL A 128 -11.59 -17.22 -20.83
CA VAL A 128 -13.04 -17.33 -21.02
C VAL A 128 -13.80 -16.30 -20.22
N TRP A 129 -13.36 -15.97 -19.01
CA TRP A 129 -13.95 -14.89 -18.23
C TRP A 129 -13.81 -13.54 -18.94
N THR A 130 -12.63 -13.25 -19.48
CA THR A 130 -12.41 -12.00 -20.23
C THR A 130 -13.32 -11.93 -21.45
N ASN A 131 -13.57 -13.07 -22.14
CA ASN A 131 -14.58 -13.15 -23.20
C ASN A 131 -15.99 -12.83 -22.68
N CYS A 132 -16.40 -13.39 -21.54
CA CYS A 132 -17.70 -13.10 -20.93
C CYS A 132 -17.84 -11.61 -20.60
N GLY A 133 -16.79 -10.99 -20.05
CA GLY A 133 -16.74 -9.55 -19.82
C GLY A 133 -16.93 -8.73 -21.10
N VAL A 134 -16.32 -9.12 -22.21
CA VAL A 134 -16.50 -8.41 -23.50
C VAL A 134 -17.89 -8.63 -24.10
N TRP A 135 -18.47 -9.82 -23.91
CA TRP A 135 -19.84 -10.10 -24.33
C TRP A 135 -20.89 -9.46 -23.43
N ASP A 136 -20.49 -8.88 -22.29
CA ASP A 136 -21.38 -8.24 -21.35
C ASP A 136 -21.93 -6.91 -21.90
N PRO A 137 -23.25 -6.75 -22.07
CA PRO A 137 -23.87 -5.52 -22.55
C PRO A 137 -23.56 -4.30 -21.69
N ARG A 138 -23.23 -4.50 -20.40
CA ARG A 138 -22.80 -3.42 -19.49
C ARG A 138 -21.48 -2.80 -19.92
N ASN A 139 -20.66 -3.51 -20.70
CA ASN A 139 -19.34 -3.10 -21.16
C ASN A 139 -19.33 -2.48 -22.58
N LYS A 140 -20.51 -2.24 -23.17
CA LYS A 140 -20.65 -1.74 -24.56
C LYS A 140 -19.98 -0.39 -24.84
N LYS A 141 -19.65 0.41 -23.83
CA LYS A 141 -19.06 1.75 -24.01
C LYS A 141 -17.58 1.74 -24.43
N ASP A 142 -16.87 0.60 -24.26
CA ASP A 142 -15.43 0.47 -24.52
C ASP A 142 -15.09 -0.51 -25.68
N SER A 143 -15.96 -0.61 -26.69
CA SER A 143 -15.84 -1.59 -27.80
C SER A 143 -14.61 -1.42 -28.68
N ASP A 144 -14.08 -0.20 -28.79
CA ASP A 144 -13.08 0.13 -29.80
C ASP A 144 -11.67 -0.40 -29.46
N SER A 145 -11.44 -0.78 -28.20
CA SER A 145 -10.18 -1.34 -27.72
C SER A 145 -10.19 -2.85 -27.48
N VAL A 146 -11.26 -3.57 -27.87
CA VAL A 146 -11.34 -5.04 -27.71
C VAL A 146 -10.14 -5.77 -28.33
N PRO A 147 -9.66 -5.45 -29.55
CA PRO A 147 -8.52 -6.15 -30.15
C PRO A 147 -7.24 -6.03 -29.31
N ILE A 148 -6.91 -4.82 -28.83
CA ILE A 148 -5.69 -4.57 -28.05
C ILE A 148 -5.78 -5.18 -26.65
N LYS A 149 -6.97 -5.21 -26.04
CA LYS A 149 -7.24 -5.89 -24.76
C LYS A 149 -6.95 -7.39 -24.87
N PHE A 150 -7.43 -8.05 -25.92
CA PHE A 150 -7.15 -9.47 -26.15
C PHE A 150 -5.69 -9.75 -26.51
N ALA A 151 -5.04 -8.83 -27.21
CA ALA A 151 -3.62 -8.93 -27.51
C ALA A 151 -2.78 -9.06 -26.24
N PHE A 152 -2.96 -8.12 -25.31
CA PHE A 152 -2.22 -8.10 -24.06
C PHE A 152 -2.64 -9.19 -23.08
N LEU A 153 -3.91 -9.61 -23.09
CA LEU A 153 -4.39 -10.78 -22.34
C LEU A 153 -3.61 -12.04 -22.75
N ILE A 154 -3.60 -12.35 -24.05
CA ILE A 154 -2.92 -13.54 -24.56
C ILE A 154 -1.41 -13.43 -24.34
N ALA A 155 -0.82 -12.24 -24.50
CA ALA A 155 0.58 -12.03 -24.19
C ALA A 155 0.89 -12.33 -22.72
N GLY A 156 0.13 -11.76 -21.78
CA GLY A 156 0.31 -12.00 -20.34
C GLY A 156 0.18 -13.47 -19.95
N LEU A 157 -0.88 -14.15 -20.42
CA LEU A 157 -1.08 -15.58 -20.16
C LEU A 157 0.03 -16.45 -20.76
N SER A 158 0.49 -16.11 -21.96
CA SER A 158 1.59 -16.83 -22.64
C SER A 158 2.94 -16.61 -21.96
N ILE A 159 3.21 -15.42 -21.45
CA ILE A 159 4.47 -15.13 -20.72
C ILE A 159 4.46 -15.85 -19.37
N ALA A 160 3.33 -15.86 -18.66
CA ALA A 160 3.22 -16.50 -17.35
C ALA A 160 3.20 -18.04 -17.45
N GLY A 161 2.35 -18.61 -18.31
CA GLY A 161 2.17 -20.06 -18.40
C GLY A 161 3.04 -20.76 -19.44
N GLY A 162 3.62 -20.02 -20.39
CA GLY A 162 4.37 -20.58 -21.53
C GLY A 162 5.55 -21.46 -21.11
N PRO A 163 6.44 -21.02 -20.20
CA PRO A 163 7.54 -21.84 -19.70
C PRO A 163 7.09 -23.10 -18.93
N ILE A 164 5.87 -23.09 -18.39
CA ILE A 164 5.37 -24.11 -17.45
C ILE A 164 4.62 -25.20 -18.21
N THR A 165 3.56 -24.83 -18.92
CA THR A 165 2.68 -25.76 -19.65
C THR A 165 2.66 -25.51 -21.15
N GLY A 166 3.40 -24.52 -21.67
CA GLY A 166 3.26 -24.07 -23.05
C GLY A 166 2.03 -23.20 -23.31
N ALA A 167 1.27 -22.85 -22.25
CA ALA A 167 0.10 -21.95 -22.22
C ALA A 167 -0.79 -22.07 -23.47
N SER A 168 -1.30 -23.27 -23.74
CA SER A 168 -2.07 -23.47 -24.97
C SER A 168 -3.40 -22.74 -24.92
N MET A 169 -4.18 -23.01 -23.88
CA MET A 169 -5.56 -22.53 -23.72
C MET A 169 -6.50 -22.88 -24.89
N ASN A 170 -6.03 -23.58 -25.93
CA ASN A 170 -6.69 -23.79 -27.21
C ASN A 170 -6.36 -25.18 -27.77
N PRO A 171 -7.31 -26.14 -27.68
CA PRO A 171 -7.09 -27.51 -28.18
C PRO A 171 -6.70 -27.57 -29.66
N ALA A 172 -7.22 -26.68 -30.51
CA ALA A 172 -6.87 -26.65 -31.92
C ALA A 172 -5.42 -26.18 -32.14
N ARG A 173 -4.95 -25.23 -31.33
CA ARG A 173 -3.54 -24.77 -31.33
C ARG A 173 -2.58 -25.89 -30.95
N THR A 174 -2.95 -26.75 -30.00
CA THR A 174 -2.08 -27.86 -29.57
C THR A 174 -2.12 -29.04 -30.53
N LEU A 175 -3.30 -29.42 -31.04
CA LEU A 175 -3.45 -30.62 -31.85
C LEU A 175 -2.69 -30.53 -33.18
N ALA A 176 -2.66 -29.37 -33.83
CA ALA A 176 -2.07 -29.24 -35.15
C ALA A 176 -0.54 -29.51 -35.15
N PRO A 177 0.29 -28.85 -34.33
CA PRO A 177 1.72 -29.21 -34.20
C PRO A 177 1.94 -30.66 -33.78
N ALA A 178 1.12 -31.21 -32.88
CA ALA A 178 1.22 -32.59 -32.41
C ALA A 178 1.10 -33.61 -33.56
N ILE A 179 0.10 -33.43 -34.43
CA ILE A 179 -0.12 -34.30 -35.60
C ILE A 179 1.06 -34.19 -36.59
N TRP A 180 1.52 -32.97 -36.87
CA TRP A 180 2.56 -32.74 -37.87
C TRP A 180 3.95 -33.20 -37.42
N ASN A 181 4.23 -33.20 -36.11
CA ASN A 181 5.52 -33.65 -35.54
C ASN A 181 5.46 -35.06 -34.95
N HIS A 182 4.31 -35.75 -34.98
CA HIS A 182 4.10 -37.07 -34.38
C HIS A 182 4.36 -37.15 -32.87
N SER A 183 4.16 -36.06 -32.13
CA SER A 183 4.28 -36.00 -30.66
C SER A 183 2.91 -35.84 -30.01
N TYR A 184 2.50 -36.84 -29.22
CA TYR A 184 1.17 -36.91 -28.59
C TYR A 184 1.25 -37.00 -27.05
N GLU A 185 2.43 -36.88 -26.47
CA GLU A 185 2.62 -37.00 -25.04
C GLU A 185 1.92 -35.85 -24.30
N GLY A 186 1.20 -36.17 -23.22
CA GLY A 186 0.48 -35.18 -22.43
C GLY A 186 -0.69 -34.47 -23.14
N LEU A 187 -1.03 -34.85 -24.38
CA LEU A 187 -2.02 -34.14 -25.21
C LEU A 187 -3.38 -33.97 -24.53
N TRP A 188 -3.81 -34.96 -23.74
CA TRP A 188 -5.09 -34.95 -23.04
C TRP A 188 -5.24 -33.77 -22.08
N ILE A 189 -4.14 -33.26 -21.51
CA ILE A 189 -4.11 -32.10 -20.60
C ILE A 189 -4.66 -30.86 -21.30
N TYR A 190 -4.27 -30.65 -22.56
CA TYR A 190 -4.66 -29.49 -23.38
C TYR A 190 -6.04 -29.60 -24.00
N PHE A 191 -6.72 -30.74 -23.83
CA PHE A 191 -8.14 -30.90 -24.15
C PHE A 191 -8.99 -30.80 -22.88
N ALA A 192 -8.64 -31.57 -21.84
CA ALA A 192 -9.37 -31.61 -20.59
C ALA A 192 -9.30 -30.27 -19.84
N GLY A 193 -8.09 -29.71 -19.68
CA GLY A 193 -7.87 -28.49 -18.90
C GLY A 193 -8.65 -27.31 -19.46
N PRO A 194 -8.45 -26.94 -20.75
CA PRO A 194 -9.19 -25.84 -21.36
C PRO A 194 -10.71 -26.03 -21.37
N THR A 195 -11.19 -27.26 -21.57
CA THR A 195 -12.64 -27.53 -21.56
C THR A 195 -13.23 -27.33 -20.17
N VAL A 196 -12.59 -27.87 -19.13
CA VAL A 196 -13.03 -27.72 -17.74
C VAL A 196 -12.96 -26.25 -17.31
N GLY A 197 -11.86 -25.56 -17.60
CA GLY A 197 -11.70 -24.14 -17.30
C GLY A 197 -12.76 -23.26 -17.97
N SER A 198 -13.08 -23.57 -19.23
CA SER A 198 -14.12 -22.87 -19.98
C SER A 198 -15.51 -23.05 -19.34
N ILE A 199 -15.94 -24.30 -19.11
CA ILE A 199 -17.26 -24.60 -18.53
C ILE A 199 -17.39 -23.97 -17.14
N LEU A 200 -16.36 -24.12 -16.30
CA LEU A 200 -16.38 -23.59 -14.94
C LEU A 200 -16.53 -22.07 -14.93
N MET A 201 -15.76 -21.35 -15.74
CA MET A 201 -15.75 -19.88 -15.70
C MET A 201 -16.98 -19.26 -16.37
N VAL A 202 -17.43 -19.80 -17.51
CA VAL A 202 -18.62 -19.25 -18.17
C VAL A 202 -19.88 -19.46 -17.34
N THR A 203 -20.02 -20.61 -16.67
CA THR A 203 -21.16 -20.88 -15.79
C THR A 203 -21.12 -19.98 -14.55
N THR A 204 -19.95 -19.83 -13.93
CA THR A 204 -19.75 -18.91 -12.80
C THR A 204 -20.11 -17.47 -13.19
N TYR A 205 -19.60 -16.97 -14.32
CA TYR A 205 -19.93 -15.61 -14.79
C TYR A 205 -21.43 -15.44 -15.02
N ARG A 206 -22.04 -16.35 -15.78
CA ARG A 206 -23.45 -16.30 -16.17
C ARG A 206 -24.42 -16.37 -15.00
N TYR A 207 -24.12 -17.15 -13.96
CA TYR A 207 -25.07 -17.38 -12.87
C TYR A 207 -24.79 -16.58 -11.61
N ILE A 208 -23.56 -16.09 -11.40
CA ILE A 208 -23.18 -15.34 -10.20
C ILE A 208 -22.98 -13.85 -10.49
N PHE A 209 -22.32 -13.49 -11.60
CA PHE A 209 -21.90 -12.11 -11.88
C PHE A 209 -22.81 -11.36 -12.85
N TRP A 210 -23.61 -12.10 -13.62
CA TRP A 210 -24.64 -11.53 -14.48
C TRP A 210 -25.89 -11.16 -13.66
N GLN A 211 -26.18 -9.86 -13.56
CA GLN A 211 -27.43 -9.34 -13.01
C GLN A 211 -27.99 -8.25 -13.94
N ASP A 212 -29.32 -8.08 -13.91
CA ASP A 212 -29.98 -6.95 -14.56
C ASP A 212 -29.51 -5.64 -13.91
N ALA A 213 -29.09 -4.68 -14.73
CA ALA A 213 -28.53 -3.41 -14.26
C ALA A 213 -29.60 -2.57 -13.53
N LYS A 214 -29.40 -2.30 -12.23
CA LYS A 214 -30.16 -1.29 -11.50
C LYS A 214 -29.53 0.11 -11.68
N PRO A 215 -30.31 1.19 -11.79
CA PRO A 215 -29.78 2.54 -11.90
C PRO A 215 -28.95 2.96 -10.68
N SER A 216 -27.90 3.75 -10.91
CA SER A 216 -26.94 4.22 -9.90
C SER A 216 -27.54 5.02 -8.73
N ALA A 217 -28.77 5.52 -8.85
CA ALA A 217 -29.45 6.30 -7.82
C ALA A 217 -29.99 5.45 -6.63
N GLU A 218 -30.04 4.12 -6.75
CA GLU A 218 -30.52 3.22 -5.68
C GLU A 218 -29.38 2.57 -4.86
N LEU A 219 -28.12 2.92 -5.14
CA LEU A 219 -26.93 2.29 -4.56
C LEU A 219 -26.50 2.79 -3.16
N THR A 220 -27.39 3.44 -2.40
CA THR A 220 -27.08 3.87 -1.02
C THR A 220 -27.30 2.76 0.01
N ASN A 221 -28.07 1.72 -0.33
CA ASN A 221 -28.21 0.48 0.44
C ASN A 221 -27.79 -0.70 -0.44
N THR A 222 -26.49 -0.97 -0.51
CA THR A 222 -25.99 -2.18 -1.18
C THR A 222 -26.56 -3.40 -0.47
N SER A 223 -27.33 -4.21 -1.20
CA SER A 223 -27.86 -5.47 -0.63
C SER A 223 -26.69 -6.37 -0.22
N SER A 224 -26.89 -7.24 0.78
CA SER A 224 -25.85 -8.20 1.22
C SER A 224 -25.32 -9.05 0.06
N PHE A 225 -26.14 -9.28 -0.97
CA PHE A 225 -25.75 -10.02 -2.17
C PHE A 225 -24.86 -9.22 -3.13
N GLU A 226 -25.13 -7.93 -3.35
CA GLU A 226 -24.25 -7.06 -4.15
C GLU A 226 -22.89 -6.87 -3.46
N ALA A 227 -22.88 -6.74 -2.13
CA ALA A 227 -21.65 -6.68 -1.35
C ALA A 227 -20.82 -7.97 -1.51
N LEU A 228 -21.48 -9.14 -1.51
CA LEU A 228 -20.84 -10.43 -1.75
C LEU A 228 -20.24 -10.51 -3.17
N ILE A 229 -20.93 -10.03 -4.19
CA ILE A 229 -20.42 -10.05 -5.58
C ILE A 229 -19.18 -9.17 -5.72
N LYS A 230 -19.21 -7.96 -5.15
CA LYS A 230 -18.04 -7.07 -5.14
C LYS A 230 -16.89 -7.66 -4.33
N PHE A 231 -17.18 -8.30 -3.20
CA PHE A 231 -16.19 -9.07 -2.43
C PHE A 231 -15.54 -10.15 -3.30
N LEU A 232 -16.33 -10.96 -4.01
CA LEU A 232 -15.81 -12.00 -4.89
C LEU A 232 -14.99 -11.41 -6.04
N GLY A 233 -15.41 -10.28 -6.60
CA GLY A 233 -14.65 -9.56 -7.64
C GLY A 233 -13.27 -9.11 -7.16
N GLU A 234 -13.18 -8.52 -5.97
CA GLU A 234 -11.91 -8.11 -5.37
C GLU A 234 -11.05 -9.31 -4.93
N PHE A 235 -11.68 -10.39 -4.44
CA PHE A 235 -11.01 -11.63 -4.05
C PHE A 235 -10.37 -12.32 -5.25
N PHE A 236 -11.15 -12.60 -6.29
CA PHE A 236 -10.64 -13.26 -7.50
C PHE A 236 -9.72 -12.33 -8.28
N GLY A 237 -9.99 -11.02 -8.34
CA GLY A 237 -9.12 -10.05 -8.99
C GLY A 237 -7.74 -9.98 -8.35
N THR A 238 -7.67 -9.85 -7.02
CA THR A 238 -6.38 -9.83 -6.31
C THR A 238 -5.71 -11.21 -6.35
N GLY A 239 -6.48 -12.30 -6.30
CA GLY A 239 -5.97 -13.65 -6.49
C GLY A 239 -5.34 -13.87 -7.87
N THR A 240 -5.96 -13.39 -8.94
CA THR A 240 -5.40 -13.43 -10.31
C THR A 240 -4.15 -12.56 -10.40
N LEU A 241 -4.14 -11.37 -9.79
CA LEU A 241 -2.95 -10.53 -9.70
C LEU A 241 -1.76 -11.28 -9.09
N MET A 242 -2.01 -11.97 -7.97
CA MET A 242 -0.97 -12.72 -7.29
C MET A 242 -0.55 -13.97 -8.04
N PHE A 243 -1.50 -14.75 -8.56
CA PHE A 243 -1.20 -15.97 -9.28
C PHE A 243 -0.41 -15.68 -10.56
N LEU A 244 -0.96 -14.91 -11.50
CA LEU A 244 -0.30 -14.64 -12.79
C LEU A 244 0.92 -13.74 -12.65
N GLY A 245 0.81 -12.68 -11.83
CA GLY A 245 1.88 -11.73 -11.61
C GLY A 245 3.12 -12.39 -11.02
N CYS A 246 2.93 -13.25 -10.01
CA CYS A 246 4.05 -13.94 -9.37
C CYS A 246 4.53 -15.14 -10.19
N MET A 247 3.64 -15.85 -10.89
CA MET A 247 4.01 -16.96 -11.78
C MET A 247 5.01 -16.52 -12.84
N GLY A 248 4.74 -15.38 -13.50
CA GLY A 248 5.65 -14.86 -14.51
C GLY A 248 6.97 -14.28 -13.98
N CYS A 249 7.15 -14.23 -12.66
CA CYS A 249 8.39 -13.80 -12.01
C CYS A 249 9.22 -14.98 -11.45
N LEU A 250 8.76 -16.23 -11.61
CA LEU A 250 9.51 -17.40 -11.18
C LEU A 250 10.75 -17.60 -12.06
N ASP A 251 11.93 -17.56 -11.45
CA ASP A 251 13.19 -17.98 -12.08
C ASP A 251 13.28 -19.51 -11.97
N GLY A 252 13.04 -20.19 -13.09
CA GLY A 252 12.87 -21.64 -13.17
C GLY A 252 12.35 -22.04 -14.56
N PHE A 253 12.12 -23.33 -14.81
CA PHE A 253 11.59 -23.81 -16.11
C PHE A 253 12.42 -23.36 -17.33
N ASP A 254 13.75 -23.41 -17.23
CA ASP A 254 14.70 -22.90 -18.23
C ASP A 254 14.49 -21.44 -18.64
N ASN A 255 13.81 -20.66 -17.79
CA ASN A 255 13.50 -19.25 -17.99
C ASN A 255 14.21 -18.36 -16.97
N VAL A 256 14.86 -17.31 -17.46
CA VAL A 256 15.46 -16.25 -16.62
C VAL A 256 14.63 -14.99 -16.80
N THR A 257 13.97 -14.55 -15.72
CA THR A 257 13.09 -13.39 -15.80
C THR A 257 13.87 -12.09 -15.60
N THR A 258 13.79 -11.19 -16.58
CA THR A 258 14.37 -9.85 -16.47
C THR A 258 13.44 -8.91 -15.70
N ASN A 259 13.97 -7.86 -15.09
CA ASN A 259 13.16 -6.82 -14.45
C ASN A 259 12.11 -6.22 -15.41
N PHE A 260 12.47 -6.07 -16.70
CA PHE A 260 11.54 -5.64 -17.73
C PHE A 260 10.37 -6.62 -17.90
N SER A 261 10.67 -7.92 -18.02
CA SER A 261 9.62 -8.95 -18.14
C SER A 261 8.70 -8.98 -16.92
N ARG A 262 9.25 -8.91 -15.70
CA ARG A 262 8.47 -8.88 -14.45
C ARG A 262 7.51 -7.70 -14.40
N GLY A 263 7.99 -6.50 -14.76
CA GLY A 263 7.16 -5.30 -14.77
C GLY A 263 6.01 -5.38 -15.78
N VAL A 264 6.30 -5.82 -17.01
CA VAL A 264 5.29 -6.00 -18.06
C VAL A 264 4.21 -7.00 -17.64
N ILE A 265 4.59 -8.11 -16.99
CA ILE A 265 3.65 -9.15 -16.54
C ILE A 265 2.69 -8.59 -15.48
N PHE A 266 3.18 -7.87 -14.47
CA PHE A 266 2.30 -7.24 -13.47
C PHE A 266 1.36 -6.23 -14.12
N GLY A 267 1.84 -5.41 -15.06
CA GLY A 267 1.01 -4.47 -15.81
C GLY A 267 -0.11 -5.15 -16.59
N PHE A 268 0.23 -6.17 -17.40
CA PHE A 268 -0.78 -6.91 -18.16
C PHE A 268 -1.74 -7.68 -17.26
N THR A 269 -1.27 -8.20 -16.13
CA THR A 269 -2.16 -8.87 -15.16
C THR A 269 -3.18 -7.88 -14.57
N VAL A 270 -2.76 -6.66 -14.20
CA VAL A 270 -3.69 -5.61 -13.75
C VAL A 270 -4.72 -5.30 -14.83
N MET A 271 -4.30 -5.20 -16.10
CA MET A 271 -5.24 -5.01 -17.20
C MET A 271 -6.30 -6.11 -17.26
N VAL A 272 -5.88 -7.38 -17.20
CA VAL A 272 -6.77 -8.54 -17.21
C VAL A 272 -7.77 -8.44 -16.06
N VAL A 273 -7.30 -8.11 -14.87
CA VAL A 273 -8.16 -7.95 -13.69
C VAL A 273 -9.16 -6.81 -13.85
N ILE A 274 -8.77 -5.66 -14.39
CA ILE A 274 -9.69 -4.54 -14.66
C ILE A 274 -10.73 -4.93 -15.72
N LEU A 275 -10.35 -5.64 -16.78
CA LEU A 275 -11.30 -6.13 -17.80
C LEU A 275 -12.31 -7.13 -17.24
N THR A 276 -11.86 -7.92 -16.27
CA THR A 276 -12.58 -9.07 -15.71
C THR A 276 -13.52 -8.65 -14.58
N PHE A 277 -13.08 -7.73 -13.72
CA PHE A 277 -13.78 -7.34 -12.50
C PHE A 277 -14.06 -5.83 -12.38
N GLY A 278 -13.57 -5.00 -13.30
CA GLY A 278 -13.73 -3.54 -13.23
C GLY A 278 -15.19 -3.09 -13.19
N VAL A 279 -16.08 -3.75 -13.94
CA VAL A 279 -17.51 -3.41 -13.95
C VAL A 279 -18.27 -4.03 -12.79
N VAL A 280 -17.66 -5.01 -12.11
CA VAL A 280 -18.23 -5.67 -10.95
C VAL A 280 -17.90 -4.88 -9.68
N SER A 281 -16.61 -4.65 -9.42
CA SER A 281 -16.11 -4.06 -8.16
C SER A 281 -15.33 -2.76 -8.35
N GLY A 282 -15.08 -2.31 -9.58
CA GLY A 282 -14.10 -1.26 -9.86
C GLY A 282 -12.66 -1.77 -9.95
N ALA A 283 -12.43 -3.06 -9.66
CA ALA A 283 -11.12 -3.71 -9.67
C ALA A 283 -10.03 -2.92 -8.92
N HIS A 284 -10.32 -2.55 -7.66
CA HIS A 284 -9.36 -1.79 -6.86
C HIS A 284 -8.11 -2.60 -6.57
N ILE A 285 -8.29 -3.89 -6.22
CA ILE A 285 -7.29 -4.97 -6.03
C ILE A 285 -6.09 -4.59 -5.16
N ASN A 286 -6.23 -3.51 -4.41
CA ASN A 286 -5.18 -2.82 -3.68
C ASN A 286 -5.83 -2.03 -2.53
N PRO A 287 -5.45 -2.30 -1.27
CA PRO A 287 -5.95 -1.57 -0.12
C PRO A 287 -5.73 -0.06 -0.22
N VAL A 288 -4.60 0.39 -0.79
CA VAL A 288 -4.30 1.83 -0.91
C VAL A 288 -5.20 2.51 -1.94
N VAL A 289 -5.53 1.83 -3.04
CA VAL A 289 -6.52 2.32 -4.02
C VAL A 289 -7.90 2.40 -3.38
N SER A 290 -8.25 1.43 -2.54
CA SER A 290 -9.54 1.42 -1.83
C SER A 290 -9.65 2.54 -0.78
N ILE A 291 -8.54 2.86 -0.09
CA ILE A 291 -8.46 4.04 0.79
C ILE A 291 -8.64 5.32 -0.02
N ALA A 292 -7.93 5.45 -1.14
CA ALA A 292 -8.03 6.62 -1.99
C ALA A 292 -9.46 6.81 -2.52
N ALA A 293 -10.13 5.75 -2.96
CA ALA A 293 -11.52 5.78 -3.41
C ALA A 293 -12.49 6.21 -2.29
N TYR A 294 -12.26 5.74 -1.05
CA TYR A 294 -13.02 6.20 0.11
C TYR A 294 -12.84 7.70 0.37
N ILE A 295 -11.60 8.19 0.35
CA ILE A 295 -11.29 9.62 0.54
C ILE A 295 -11.89 10.46 -0.59
N TYR A 296 -11.87 9.94 -1.82
CA TYR A 296 -12.46 10.59 -2.99
C TYR A 296 -14.00 10.65 -2.94
N GLY A 297 -14.63 9.75 -2.18
CA GLY A 297 -16.08 9.66 -2.02
C GLY A 297 -16.76 8.59 -2.89
N ASP A 298 -15.98 7.79 -3.63
CA ASP A 298 -16.49 6.76 -4.55
C ASP A 298 -16.79 5.41 -3.86
N LEU A 299 -16.29 5.22 -2.64
CA LEU A 299 -16.46 4.00 -1.86
C LEU A 299 -16.91 4.32 -0.44
N SER A 300 -17.91 3.60 0.09
CA SER A 300 -18.32 3.76 1.48
C SER A 300 -17.29 3.13 2.43
N TYR A 301 -17.20 3.64 3.67
CA TYR A 301 -16.29 3.11 4.68
C TYR A 301 -16.47 1.60 4.92
N MET A 302 -17.72 1.13 5.03
CA MET A 302 -18.00 -0.29 5.24
C MET A 302 -17.58 -1.14 4.04
N MET A 303 -17.78 -0.64 2.81
CA MET A 303 -17.36 -1.37 1.61
C MET A 303 -15.84 -1.39 1.45
N MET A 304 -15.14 -0.33 1.87
CA MET A 304 -13.68 -0.30 1.94
C MET A 304 -13.15 -1.43 2.85
N LEU A 305 -13.79 -1.67 4.00
CA LEU A 305 -13.42 -2.79 4.89
C LEU A 305 -13.67 -4.15 4.24
N VAL A 306 -14.80 -4.32 3.53
CA VAL A 306 -15.09 -5.54 2.76
C VAL A 306 -14.03 -5.78 1.69
N TYR A 307 -13.60 -4.72 0.98
CA TYR A 307 -12.56 -4.78 -0.04
C TYR A 307 -11.22 -5.21 0.57
N PHE A 308 -10.86 -4.70 1.75
CA PHE A 308 -9.63 -5.12 2.42
C PHE A 308 -9.63 -6.63 2.69
N VAL A 309 -10.70 -7.16 3.28
CA VAL A 309 -10.81 -8.59 3.56
C VAL A 309 -10.71 -9.39 2.27
N ALA A 310 -11.44 -8.99 1.22
CA ALA A 310 -11.41 -9.64 -0.08
C ALA A 310 -10.00 -9.64 -0.69
N GLN A 311 -9.32 -8.50 -0.70
CA GLN A 311 -8.01 -8.33 -1.32
C GLN A 311 -6.92 -9.13 -0.59
N PHE A 312 -6.87 -9.09 0.74
CA PHE A 312 -5.89 -9.87 1.50
C PHE A 312 -6.13 -11.38 1.40
N THR A 313 -7.38 -11.83 1.52
CA THR A 313 -7.70 -13.26 1.40
C THR A 313 -7.50 -13.77 -0.03
N GLY A 314 -7.88 -12.96 -1.03
CA GLY A 314 -7.65 -13.23 -2.45
C GLY A 314 -6.17 -13.34 -2.77
N ALA A 315 -5.35 -12.40 -2.28
CA ALA A 315 -3.91 -12.44 -2.45
C ALA A 315 -3.28 -13.71 -1.86
N LEU A 316 -3.67 -14.08 -0.63
CA LEU A 316 -3.20 -15.30 0.03
C LEU A 316 -3.58 -16.56 -0.74
N CYS A 317 -4.82 -16.64 -1.23
CA CYS A 317 -5.29 -17.78 -2.01
C CYS A 317 -4.59 -17.87 -3.36
N GLY A 318 -4.45 -16.75 -4.08
CA GLY A 318 -3.80 -16.71 -5.39
C GLY A 318 -2.32 -17.09 -5.35
N TYR A 319 -1.59 -16.59 -4.35
CA TYR A 319 -0.19 -17.00 -4.15
C TYR A 319 -0.08 -18.45 -3.65
N GLY A 320 -0.97 -18.89 -2.77
CA GLY A 320 -1.00 -20.28 -2.31
C GLY A 320 -1.26 -21.28 -3.43
N LEU A 321 -2.14 -20.92 -4.37
CA LEU A 321 -2.37 -21.69 -5.58
C LEU A 321 -1.10 -21.79 -6.43
N LEU A 322 -0.32 -20.71 -6.54
CA LEU A 322 0.98 -20.73 -7.23
C LEU A 322 1.97 -21.71 -6.56
N VAL A 323 2.07 -21.66 -5.23
CA VAL A 323 2.91 -22.61 -4.46
C VAL A 323 2.44 -24.05 -4.66
N GLY A 324 1.14 -24.28 -4.77
CA GLY A 324 0.58 -25.62 -5.01
C GLY A 324 0.83 -26.18 -6.41
N VAL A 325 1.01 -25.33 -7.43
CA VAL A 325 1.18 -25.78 -8.83
C VAL A 325 2.62 -25.72 -9.35
N ALA A 326 3.50 -24.93 -8.72
CA ALA A 326 4.90 -24.83 -9.13
C ALA A 326 5.80 -25.67 -8.21
N PRO A 327 6.89 -26.28 -8.73
CA PRO A 327 7.81 -27.08 -7.92
C PRO A 327 8.40 -26.30 -6.73
N GLN A 328 8.37 -26.92 -5.55
CA GLN A 328 8.89 -26.34 -4.31
C GLN A 328 10.34 -25.87 -4.42
N ALA A 329 11.16 -26.60 -5.19
CA ALA A 329 12.57 -26.30 -5.41
C ALA A 329 12.81 -24.86 -5.93
N TYR A 330 11.91 -24.30 -6.74
CA TYR A 330 12.05 -22.93 -7.24
C TYR A 330 11.83 -21.88 -6.14
N PHE A 331 10.90 -22.15 -5.22
CA PHE A 331 10.70 -21.28 -4.05
C PHE A 331 11.88 -21.38 -3.09
N ASP A 332 12.40 -22.59 -2.85
CA ASP A 332 13.56 -22.82 -1.99
C ASP A 332 14.80 -22.11 -2.56
N GLN A 333 15.03 -22.21 -3.88
CA GLN A 333 16.11 -21.49 -4.57
C GLN A 333 15.96 -19.97 -4.43
N ALA A 334 14.76 -19.43 -4.63
CA ALA A 334 14.48 -18.00 -4.46
C ALA A 334 14.66 -17.54 -2.99
N LEU A 335 14.44 -18.44 -2.02
CA LEU A 335 14.67 -18.17 -0.61
C LEU A 335 16.17 -18.12 -0.27
N VAL A 336 16.98 -18.99 -0.89
CA VAL A 336 18.44 -19.00 -0.75
C VAL A 336 19.07 -17.79 -1.46
N ALA A 337 18.59 -17.45 -2.65
CA ALA A 337 19.11 -16.34 -3.46
C ALA A 337 18.73 -14.95 -2.91
N GLY A 338 17.72 -14.85 -2.04
CA GLY A 338 17.25 -13.55 -1.54
C GLY A 338 16.17 -13.67 -0.47
N HIS A 339 14.98 -13.11 -0.76
CA HIS A 339 13.90 -12.98 0.22
C HIS A 339 12.72 -13.94 -0.02
N GLY A 340 12.83 -14.83 -1.02
CA GLY A 340 11.74 -15.67 -1.52
C GLY A 340 11.14 -15.13 -2.81
N SER A 341 10.44 -16.00 -3.54
CA SER A 341 9.88 -15.64 -4.85
C SER A 341 8.80 -14.56 -4.72
N CYS A 342 8.92 -13.49 -5.51
CA CYS A 342 7.99 -12.35 -5.55
C CYS A 342 7.83 -11.58 -4.23
N VAL A 343 8.76 -11.75 -3.28
CA VAL A 343 8.80 -10.95 -2.06
C VAL A 343 9.39 -9.57 -2.38
N THR A 344 8.62 -8.53 -2.09
CA THR A 344 9.07 -7.13 -2.25
C THR A 344 9.90 -6.71 -1.04
N ALA A 345 11.21 -6.56 -1.23
CA ALA A 345 12.14 -6.14 -0.19
C ALA A 345 13.05 -5.02 -0.71
N PRO A 346 13.46 -4.07 0.16
CA PRO A 346 14.42 -3.05 -0.22
C PRO A 346 15.77 -3.68 -0.54
N HIS A 347 16.45 -3.14 -1.56
CA HIS A 347 17.80 -3.53 -1.90
C HIS A 347 18.74 -3.27 -0.71
N ALA A 348 19.71 -4.17 -0.48
CA ALA A 348 20.58 -4.14 0.70
C ALA A 348 21.40 -2.85 0.86
N SER A 349 21.64 -2.11 -0.23
CA SER A 349 22.35 -0.82 -0.22
C SER A 349 21.48 0.38 0.16
N LEU A 350 20.16 0.22 0.26
CA LEU A 350 19.24 1.31 0.59
C LEU A 350 18.99 1.40 2.09
N THR A 351 18.98 2.62 2.61
CA THR A 351 18.48 2.87 3.96
C THR A 351 16.96 2.72 4.00
N THR A 352 16.42 2.42 5.18
CA THR A 352 14.96 2.37 5.42
C THR A 352 14.28 3.69 5.00
N GLY A 353 14.92 4.85 5.24
CA GLY A 353 14.37 6.13 4.78
C GLY A 353 14.32 6.27 3.25
N ALA A 354 15.38 5.86 2.55
CA ALA A 354 15.45 5.95 1.09
C ALA A 354 14.43 5.04 0.40
N ALA A 355 14.31 3.80 0.88
CA ALA A 355 13.34 2.88 0.31
C ALA A 355 11.88 3.28 0.62
N LEU A 356 11.62 3.95 1.75
CA LEU A 356 10.31 4.50 2.08
C LEU A 356 9.93 5.63 1.12
N ALA A 357 10.89 6.50 0.80
CA ALA A 357 10.67 7.59 -0.14
C ALA A 357 10.34 7.07 -1.55
N ILE A 358 11.02 6.00 -2.00
CA ILE A 358 10.73 5.38 -3.31
C ILE A 358 9.30 4.82 -3.33
N GLU A 359 8.93 3.99 -2.34
CA GLU A 359 7.57 3.42 -2.26
C GLU A 359 6.48 4.49 -2.12
N PHE A 360 6.75 5.58 -1.40
CA PHE A 360 5.86 6.73 -1.29
C PHE A 360 5.61 7.39 -2.66
N ILE A 361 6.66 7.66 -3.43
CA ILE A 361 6.56 8.31 -4.74
C ILE A 361 5.79 7.43 -5.72
N VAL A 362 6.17 6.17 -5.86
CA VAL A 362 5.56 5.28 -6.85
C VAL A 362 4.11 4.95 -6.55
N THR A 363 3.76 4.80 -5.27
CA THR A 363 2.37 4.64 -4.84
C THR A 363 1.58 5.93 -5.08
N GLY A 364 2.17 7.09 -4.83
CA GLY A 364 1.57 8.39 -5.12
C GLY A 364 1.22 8.56 -6.61
N ILE A 365 2.10 8.14 -7.52
CA ILE A 365 1.84 8.16 -8.97
C ILE A 365 0.63 7.27 -9.33
N LEU A 366 0.57 6.05 -8.78
CA LEU A 366 -0.57 5.14 -8.99
C LEU A 366 -1.90 5.77 -8.51
N ILE A 367 -1.92 6.34 -7.30
CA ILE A 367 -3.11 6.97 -6.75
C ILE A 367 -3.52 8.23 -7.52
N TRP A 368 -2.56 9.03 -7.99
CA TRP A 368 -2.87 10.18 -8.84
C TRP A 368 -3.54 9.75 -10.15
N ALA A 369 -3.06 8.67 -10.78
CA ALA A 369 -3.73 8.12 -11.96
C ALA A 369 -5.16 7.65 -11.68
N CYS A 370 -5.41 7.02 -10.52
CA CYS A 370 -6.76 6.65 -10.08
C CYS A 370 -7.66 7.87 -9.92
N CYS A 371 -7.20 8.91 -9.22
CA CYS A 371 -7.96 10.16 -9.05
C CYS A 371 -8.24 10.83 -10.40
N GLY A 372 -7.31 10.75 -11.36
CA GLY A 372 -7.52 11.24 -12.71
C GLY A 372 -8.63 10.51 -13.46
N VAL A 373 -8.79 9.21 -13.22
CA VAL A 373 -9.89 8.40 -13.78
C VAL A 373 -11.22 8.70 -13.08
N TRP A 374 -11.20 8.93 -11.76
CA TRP A 374 -12.41 9.25 -11.01
C TRP A 374 -12.91 10.69 -11.22
N ASP A 375 -12.04 11.60 -11.70
CA ASP A 375 -12.41 12.99 -11.97
C ASP A 375 -13.51 13.11 -13.04
N PRO A 376 -14.69 13.69 -12.70
CA PRO A 376 -15.77 13.90 -13.66
C PRO A 376 -15.37 14.74 -14.87
N ARG A 377 -14.38 15.63 -14.73
CA ARG A 377 -13.85 16.45 -15.83
C ARG A 377 -13.16 15.61 -16.90
N ASN A 378 -12.62 14.46 -16.50
CA ASN A 378 -11.96 13.50 -17.39
C ASN A 378 -12.92 12.45 -17.97
N ALA A 379 -14.22 12.52 -17.69
CA ALA A 379 -15.21 11.53 -18.16
C ALA A 379 -15.24 11.33 -19.69
N LYS A 380 -14.80 12.33 -20.48
CA LYS A 380 -14.68 12.26 -21.94
C LYS A 380 -13.41 11.53 -22.43
N HIS A 381 -12.43 11.30 -21.57
CA HIS A 381 -11.13 10.70 -21.86
C HIS A 381 -10.92 9.36 -21.13
N GLN A 382 -12.02 8.66 -20.84
CA GLN A 382 -12.06 7.36 -20.16
C GLN A 382 -11.89 6.18 -21.13
N ASP A 383 -11.44 6.43 -22.34
CA ASP A 383 -11.16 5.37 -23.30
C ASP A 383 -10.03 4.47 -22.79
N SER A 384 -10.19 3.16 -22.90
CA SER A 384 -9.11 2.18 -22.67
C SER A 384 -8.43 2.27 -21.30
N VAL A 385 -9.17 2.58 -20.22
CA VAL A 385 -8.68 2.58 -18.82
C VAL A 385 -7.82 1.34 -18.48
N PRO A 386 -8.23 0.10 -18.84
CA PRO A 386 -7.41 -1.08 -18.55
C PRO A 386 -5.99 -1.00 -19.14
N VAL A 387 -5.86 -0.51 -20.38
CA VAL A 387 -4.57 -0.40 -21.09
C VAL A 387 -3.70 0.69 -20.46
N LYS A 388 -4.30 1.84 -20.09
CA LYS A 388 -3.61 2.94 -19.41
C LYS A 388 -2.98 2.47 -18.10
N PHE A 389 -3.74 1.74 -17.27
CA PHE A 389 -3.23 1.16 -16.02
C PHE A 389 -2.21 0.05 -16.24
N ALA A 390 -2.36 -0.76 -17.29
CA ALA A 390 -1.37 -1.78 -17.65
C ALA A 390 0.02 -1.18 -17.86
N LEU A 391 0.09 -0.15 -18.71
CA LEU A 391 1.33 0.53 -19.06
C LEU A 391 1.90 1.30 -17.86
N LEU A 392 1.04 1.92 -17.06
CA LEU A 392 1.44 2.63 -15.85
C LEU A 392 2.11 1.68 -14.85
N VAL A 393 1.43 0.58 -14.49
CA VAL A 393 1.95 -0.39 -13.52
C VAL A 393 3.22 -1.05 -14.05
N ALA A 394 3.29 -1.34 -15.35
CA ALA A 394 4.50 -1.87 -15.97
C ALA A 394 5.66 -0.87 -15.86
N ALA A 395 5.45 0.40 -16.22
CA ALA A 395 6.48 1.43 -16.15
C ALA A 395 7.01 1.64 -14.72
N ILE A 396 6.11 1.71 -13.73
CA ILE A 396 6.49 1.84 -12.32
C ILE A 396 7.28 0.62 -11.85
N SER A 397 6.80 -0.59 -12.19
CA SER A 397 7.45 -1.84 -11.80
C SER A 397 8.85 -1.97 -12.40
N VAL A 398 9.04 -1.57 -13.66
CA VAL A 398 10.36 -1.55 -14.31
C VAL A 398 11.28 -0.52 -13.65
N ALA A 399 10.76 0.65 -13.29
CA ALA A 399 11.58 1.72 -12.71
C ALA A 399 12.01 1.44 -11.25
N ALA A 400 11.07 1.06 -10.38
CA ALA A 400 11.31 0.90 -8.95
C ALA A 400 11.53 -0.55 -8.49
N GLY A 401 11.25 -1.53 -9.36
CA GLY A 401 11.42 -2.96 -9.09
C GLY A 401 12.80 -3.32 -8.53
N PRO A 402 13.92 -2.88 -9.12
CA PRO A 402 15.26 -3.20 -8.63
C PRO A 402 15.59 -2.60 -7.25
N ALA A 403 14.90 -1.52 -6.87
CA ALA A 403 15.17 -0.81 -5.62
C ALA A 403 14.36 -1.35 -4.44
N THR A 404 13.05 -1.54 -4.61
CA THR A 404 12.13 -1.89 -3.52
C THR A 404 11.20 -3.06 -3.84
N GLY A 405 11.24 -3.56 -5.08
CA GLY A 405 10.26 -4.50 -5.63
C GLY A 405 8.98 -3.86 -6.14
N ALA A 406 8.90 -2.51 -6.14
CA ALA A 406 7.76 -1.70 -6.56
C ALA A 406 6.45 -2.26 -6.02
N SER A 407 6.30 -2.32 -4.69
CA SER A 407 5.14 -2.97 -4.08
C SER A 407 3.84 -2.31 -4.53
N MET A 408 3.71 -1.01 -4.22
CA MET A 408 2.50 -0.19 -4.42
C MET A 408 1.22 -0.73 -3.77
N ASN A 409 1.23 -1.95 -3.20
CA ASN A 409 0.07 -2.73 -2.83
C ASN A 409 0.37 -3.62 -1.61
N PRO A 410 -0.16 -3.27 -0.42
CA PRO A 410 0.04 -4.05 0.80
C PRO A 410 -0.45 -5.51 0.70
N ALA A 411 -1.55 -5.77 -0.02
CA ALA A 411 -2.06 -7.13 -0.21
C ALA A 411 -1.09 -7.97 -1.07
N ARG A 412 -0.51 -7.34 -2.10
CA ARG A 412 0.53 -7.95 -2.94
C ARG A 412 1.78 -8.32 -2.14
N THR A 413 2.23 -7.44 -1.25
CA THR A 413 3.43 -7.69 -0.43
C THR A 413 3.19 -8.77 0.62
N LEU A 414 2.03 -8.78 1.27
CA LEU A 414 1.80 -9.66 2.41
C LEU A 414 1.76 -11.14 2.01
N ALA A 415 1.08 -11.49 0.91
CA ALA A 415 0.84 -12.88 0.55
C ALA A 415 2.12 -13.71 0.31
N PRO A 416 3.08 -13.26 -0.53
CA PRO A 416 4.36 -13.97 -0.70
C PRO A 416 5.14 -14.08 0.61
N CYS A 417 5.08 -13.07 1.47
CA CYS A 417 5.78 -13.12 2.75
C CYS A 417 5.20 -14.15 3.72
N VAL A 418 3.88 -14.33 3.75
CA VAL A 418 3.22 -15.35 4.58
C VAL A 418 3.62 -16.74 4.10
N TRP A 419 3.50 -17.01 2.81
CA TRP A 419 3.79 -18.32 2.23
C TRP A 419 5.28 -18.70 2.28
N ASN A 420 6.18 -17.74 2.06
CA ASN A 420 7.63 -17.98 2.17
C ASN A 420 8.15 -17.94 3.61
N ASN A 421 7.28 -17.76 4.63
CA ASN A 421 7.69 -17.54 6.03
C ASN A 421 8.68 -16.35 6.20
N SER A 422 8.63 -15.38 5.29
CA SER A 422 9.48 -14.18 5.25
C SER A 422 8.82 -12.96 5.90
N TYR A 423 7.70 -13.14 6.62
CA TYR A 423 6.95 -12.03 7.23
C TYR A 423 7.75 -11.21 8.24
N HIS A 424 8.73 -11.81 8.91
CA HIS A 424 9.65 -11.13 9.83
C HIS A 424 10.61 -10.16 9.13
N LYS A 425 10.71 -10.25 7.79
CA LYS A 425 11.51 -9.39 6.92
C LYS A 425 10.68 -8.26 6.28
N ILE A 426 9.38 -8.14 6.64
CA ILE A 426 8.54 -6.99 6.26
C ILE A 426 8.93 -5.78 7.11
N TRP A 427 8.83 -4.58 6.53
CA TRP A 427 9.11 -3.28 7.13
C TRP A 427 8.66 -3.08 8.60
N ALA A 428 7.55 -3.68 9.02
CA ALA A 428 6.98 -3.50 10.35
C ALA A 428 7.53 -4.46 11.43
N SER A 429 8.03 -5.65 11.06
CA SER A 429 8.38 -6.72 12.02
C SER A 429 9.85 -6.79 12.40
N THR A 430 10.72 -6.00 11.76
CA THR A 430 12.13 -5.89 12.15
C THR A 430 12.31 -4.96 13.37
N MET A 431 11.24 -4.29 13.84
CA MET A 431 11.27 -3.45 15.04
C MET A 431 10.66 -4.18 16.24
N LYS A 432 11.40 -4.27 17.35
CA LYS A 432 10.89 -4.81 18.61
C LYS A 432 9.65 -4.01 19.07
N LYS A 433 8.63 -4.64 19.66
CA LYS A 433 7.43 -3.96 20.18
C LYS A 433 7.76 -2.79 21.11
N SER A 434 8.72 -2.99 22.01
CA SER A 434 9.28 -1.93 22.86
C SER A 434 9.89 -0.77 22.06
N THR A 435 10.48 -1.06 20.91
CA THR A 435 11.04 -0.05 20.01
C THR A 435 9.93 0.72 19.30
N LEU A 436 8.87 0.07 18.84
CA LEU A 436 7.70 0.74 18.24
C LEU A 436 6.99 1.65 19.24
N ASP A 437 6.83 1.21 20.49
CA ASP A 437 6.25 2.02 21.54
C ASP A 437 7.15 3.24 21.83
N ASN A 438 8.46 3.03 21.98
CA ASN A 438 9.42 4.12 22.18
C ASN A 438 9.46 5.10 20.99
N ILE A 439 9.32 4.62 19.75
CA ILE A 439 9.23 5.46 18.55
C ILE A 439 7.94 6.26 18.57
N SER A 440 6.81 5.65 18.91
CA SER A 440 5.50 6.33 18.98
C SER A 440 5.52 7.45 20.01
N VAL A 441 6.13 7.18 21.17
CA VAL A 441 6.36 8.17 22.22
C VAL A 441 7.27 9.31 21.73
N PHE A 442 8.39 8.98 21.07
CA PHE A 442 9.30 9.98 20.51
C PHE A 442 8.59 10.88 19.48
N LEU A 443 7.79 10.30 18.58
CA LEU A 443 7.05 11.04 17.57
C LEU A 443 5.94 11.91 18.19
N ALA A 444 5.25 11.42 19.21
CA ALA A 444 4.24 12.20 19.93
C ALA A 444 4.84 13.45 20.60
N GLU A 445 6.01 13.33 21.24
CA GLU A 445 6.72 14.46 21.84
C GLU A 445 7.30 15.42 20.80
N LEU A 446 7.78 14.91 19.66
CA LEU A 446 8.28 15.71 18.55
C LEU A 446 7.16 16.53 17.91
N ILE A 447 6.05 15.88 17.53
CA ILE A 447 4.91 16.53 16.88
C ILE A 447 4.22 17.47 17.86
N GLY A 448 3.98 17.02 19.10
CA GLY A 448 3.36 17.84 20.13
C GLY A 448 4.15 19.11 20.42
N THR A 449 5.47 19.01 20.62
CA THR A 449 6.31 20.21 20.89
C THR A 449 6.44 21.10 19.66
N GLY A 450 6.44 20.52 18.45
CA GLY A 450 6.38 21.27 17.21
C GLY A 450 5.08 22.07 17.08
N LEU A 451 3.93 21.48 17.37
CA LEU A 451 2.65 22.18 17.40
C LEU A 451 2.63 23.27 18.48
N LEU A 452 3.21 23.01 19.65
CA LEU A 452 3.33 23.99 20.73
C LEU A 452 4.08 25.24 20.28
N VAL A 453 5.26 25.07 19.69
CA VAL A 453 6.09 26.22 19.26
C VAL A 453 5.50 26.88 18.01
N MET A 454 5.01 26.09 17.06
CA MET A 454 4.41 26.62 15.83
C MET A 454 3.17 27.45 16.14
N LEU A 455 2.14 26.86 16.75
CA LEU A 455 0.85 27.53 16.99
C LEU A 455 0.94 28.54 18.14
N GLY A 456 1.77 28.26 19.14
CA GLY A 456 2.04 29.19 20.24
C GLY A 456 2.69 30.49 19.73
N CYS A 457 3.79 30.39 18.98
CA CYS A 457 4.46 31.56 18.41
C CYS A 457 3.68 32.20 17.26
N MET A 458 2.84 31.44 16.54
CA MET A 458 1.92 32.00 15.53
C MET A 458 0.96 33.01 16.14
N GLY A 459 0.48 32.75 17.37
CA GLY A 459 -0.35 33.70 18.10
C GLY A 459 0.38 34.99 18.49
N CYS A 460 1.71 35.06 18.34
CA CYS A 460 2.51 36.26 18.58
C CYS A 460 2.67 37.16 17.36
N VAL A 461 2.16 36.77 16.18
CA VAL A 461 2.33 37.54 14.95
C VAL A 461 1.62 38.89 15.05
N SER A 462 2.39 39.97 14.94
CA SER A 462 1.90 41.34 14.82
C SER A 462 2.11 41.85 13.39
N GLY A 463 1.17 42.64 12.87
CA GLY A 463 1.34 43.32 11.56
C GLY A 463 0.46 42.80 10.42
N LEU A 464 -0.39 41.79 10.68
CA LEU A 464 -1.45 41.34 9.75
C LEU A 464 -2.79 42.07 10.00
N GLY A 465 -2.74 43.34 10.39
CA GLY A 465 -3.91 44.13 10.77
C GLY A 465 -4.36 44.00 12.23
N HIS A 466 -3.66 43.18 13.03
CA HIS A 466 -3.88 43.03 14.48
C HIS A 466 -2.57 43.04 15.25
N THR A 467 -2.59 43.58 16.47
CA THR A 467 -1.48 43.49 17.44
C THR A 467 -1.99 42.77 18.69
N PRO A 468 -1.55 41.53 18.93
CA PRO A 468 -2.10 40.73 20.03
C PRO A 468 -1.79 41.35 21.39
N SER A 469 -2.79 41.37 22.27
CA SER A 469 -2.61 41.82 23.66
C SER A 469 -1.80 40.81 24.47
N HIS A 470 -1.19 41.24 25.59
CA HIS A 470 -0.45 40.33 26.49
C HIS A 470 -1.31 39.13 26.95
N PHE A 471 -2.59 39.37 27.21
CA PHE A 471 -3.53 38.32 27.58
C PHE A 471 -3.78 37.32 26.44
N GLU A 472 -4.00 37.80 25.21
CA GLU A 472 -4.17 36.96 24.01
C GLU A 472 -2.95 36.06 23.75
N LEU A 473 -1.74 36.61 23.92
CA LEU A 473 -0.50 35.84 23.81
C LEU A 473 -0.47 34.69 24.82
N CYS A 474 -0.73 34.99 26.09
CA CYS A 474 -0.62 34.03 27.18
C CYS A 474 -1.70 32.93 27.11
N ILE A 475 -2.95 33.31 26.83
CA ILE A 475 -4.04 32.34 26.73
C ILE A 475 -3.88 31.45 25.50
N ASN A 476 -3.34 31.96 24.38
CA ASN A 476 -3.05 31.15 23.20
C ASN A 476 -2.10 29.99 23.53
N PHE A 477 -0.97 30.25 24.18
CA PHE A 477 -0.04 29.18 24.60
C PHE A 477 -0.72 28.16 25.52
N GLY A 478 -1.57 28.60 26.46
CA GLY A 478 -2.34 27.71 27.32
C GLY A 478 -3.33 26.81 26.56
N LEU A 479 -4.10 27.37 25.64
CA LEU A 479 -5.06 26.61 24.82
C LEU A 479 -4.37 25.61 23.89
N ILE A 480 -3.20 25.96 23.34
CA ILE A 480 -2.42 25.04 22.51
C ILE A 480 -1.90 23.86 23.33
N VAL A 481 -1.38 24.09 24.54
CA VAL A 481 -0.98 22.99 25.44
C VAL A 481 -2.16 22.07 25.75
N MET A 482 -3.35 22.62 26.00
CA MET A 482 -4.56 21.84 26.23
C MET A 482 -4.87 20.89 25.06
N ILE A 483 -4.87 21.42 23.84
CA ILE A 483 -5.14 20.62 22.63
C ILE A 483 -4.12 19.49 22.49
N ILE A 484 -2.83 19.78 22.69
CA ILE A 484 -1.76 18.79 22.52
C ILE A 484 -1.86 17.70 23.59
N VAL A 485 -2.09 18.06 24.85
CA VAL A 485 -2.27 17.09 25.94
C VAL A 485 -3.50 16.21 25.72
N GLN A 486 -4.59 16.76 25.18
CA GLN A 486 -5.78 15.98 24.84
C GLN A 486 -5.51 14.94 23.73
N VAL A 487 -4.64 15.26 22.78
CA VAL A 487 -4.34 14.41 21.61
C VAL A 487 -3.26 13.38 21.91
N PHE A 488 -2.16 13.78 22.55
CA PHE A 488 -0.96 12.95 22.71
C PHE A 488 -0.77 12.44 24.15
N GLY A 489 -1.62 12.84 25.10
CA GLY A 489 -1.49 12.49 26.51
C GLY A 489 -1.53 10.99 26.76
N CYS A 490 -2.37 10.25 26.03
CA CYS A 490 -2.44 8.78 26.14
C CYS A 490 -1.24 8.05 25.53
N VAL A 491 -0.44 8.72 24.68
CA VAL A 491 0.70 8.11 23.98
C VAL A 491 1.98 8.34 24.76
N SER A 492 2.32 9.59 25.08
CA SER A 492 3.59 9.97 25.74
C SER A 492 3.41 10.60 27.13
N GLY A 493 2.18 10.82 27.59
CA GLY A 493 1.92 11.71 28.73
C GLY A 493 2.03 13.20 28.38
N SER A 494 2.40 13.55 27.14
CA SER A 494 2.53 14.94 26.65
C SER A 494 3.36 15.83 27.57
N HIS A 495 4.63 15.47 27.75
CA HIS A 495 5.53 16.30 28.56
C HIS A 495 5.83 17.62 27.87
N LEU A 496 6.14 17.58 26.57
CA LEU A 496 6.38 18.72 25.66
C LEU A 496 7.47 19.71 26.13
N ASN A 497 8.17 19.36 27.21
CA ASN A 497 8.97 20.26 28.01
C ASN A 497 10.09 19.48 28.70
N PRO A 498 11.37 19.85 28.48
CA PRO A 498 12.50 19.22 29.16
C PRO A 498 12.43 19.31 30.69
N ALA A 499 11.88 20.39 31.25
CA ALA A 499 11.68 20.54 32.69
C ALA A 499 10.62 19.57 33.24
N VAL A 500 9.49 19.41 32.54
CA VAL A 500 8.47 18.40 32.93
C VAL A 500 9.02 16.99 32.79
N THR A 501 9.80 16.72 31.75
CA THR A 501 10.47 15.43 31.56
C THR A 501 11.48 15.15 32.67
N ALA A 502 12.26 16.15 33.08
CA ALA A 502 13.18 16.04 34.21
C ALA A 502 12.44 15.78 35.53
N ALA A 503 11.30 16.45 35.76
CA ALA A 503 10.46 16.20 36.92
C ALA A 503 9.88 14.77 36.90
N ALA A 504 9.37 14.29 35.76
CA ALA A 504 8.88 12.92 35.59
C ALA A 504 9.98 11.88 35.82
N TRP A 505 11.23 12.18 35.42
CA TRP A 505 12.39 11.33 35.67
C TRP A 505 12.71 11.25 37.18
N VAL A 506 12.72 12.37 37.89
CA VAL A 506 12.90 12.41 39.37
C VAL A 506 11.76 11.70 40.10
N TYR A 507 10.55 11.83 39.57
CA TYR A 507 9.35 11.16 40.07
C TYR A 507 9.29 9.66 39.71
N GLU A 508 10.27 9.15 38.94
CA GLU A 508 10.43 7.74 38.51
C GLU A 508 9.34 7.23 37.55
N LEU A 509 8.77 8.12 36.73
CA LEU A 509 7.76 7.75 35.72
C LEU A 509 8.39 7.36 34.37
N VAL A 510 9.61 7.83 34.09
CA VAL A 510 10.32 7.58 32.83
C VAL A 510 11.76 7.12 33.07
N SER A 511 12.24 6.19 32.25
CA SER A 511 13.64 5.72 32.31
C SER A 511 14.61 6.80 31.81
N THR A 512 15.87 6.77 32.26
CA THR A 512 16.89 7.77 31.87
C THR A 512 17.09 7.85 30.35
N LYS A 513 17.09 6.72 29.65
CA LYS A 513 17.24 6.69 28.17
C LYS A 513 16.06 7.35 27.47
N MET A 514 14.84 7.09 27.96
CA MET A 514 13.64 7.72 27.40
C MET A 514 13.56 9.20 27.77
N ALA A 515 13.95 9.62 28.97
CA ALA A 515 14.01 11.03 29.32
C ALA A 515 14.91 11.83 28.35
N LEU A 516 16.08 11.28 27.98
CA LEU A 516 16.94 11.88 26.96
C LEU A 516 16.27 11.91 25.57
N ALA A 517 15.57 10.84 25.20
CA ALA A 517 14.85 10.78 23.93
C ALA A 517 13.69 11.81 23.86
N TYR A 518 12.96 12.02 24.96
CA TYR A 518 11.94 13.06 25.08
C TYR A 518 12.54 14.45 24.89
N VAL A 519 13.63 14.77 25.61
CA VAL A 519 14.30 16.08 25.49
C VAL A 519 14.79 16.31 24.06
N ALA A 520 15.37 15.30 23.42
CA ALA A 520 15.79 15.39 22.02
C ALA A 520 14.59 15.61 21.08
N ALA A 521 13.53 14.83 21.22
CA ALA A 521 12.29 14.96 20.44
C ALA A 521 11.68 16.35 20.58
N GLN A 522 11.60 16.87 21.81
CA GLN A 522 11.06 18.18 22.13
C GLN A 522 11.88 19.31 21.50
N CYS A 523 13.22 19.25 21.61
CA CYS A 523 14.10 20.25 20.99
C CYS A 523 14.03 20.23 19.46
N ILE A 524 14.00 19.05 18.84
CA ILE A 524 13.84 18.89 17.38
C ILE A 524 12.46 19.39 16.94
N GLY A 525 11.41 18.99 17.65
CA GLY A 525 10.03 19.42 17.43
C GLY A 525 9.91 20.95 17.50
N ALA A 526 10.46 21.57 18.55
CA ALA A 526 10.49 23.02 18.70
C ALA A 526 11.19 23.73 17.53
N PHE A 527 12.35 23.22 17.09
CA PHE A 527 13.07 23.75 15.94
C PHE A 527 12.26 23.62 14.64
N MET A 528 11.66 22.45 14.38
CA MET A 528 10.84 22.20 13.20
C MET A 528 9.56 23.05 13.20
N GLY A 529 8.86 23.13 14.33
CA GLY A 529 7.63 23.91 14.49
C GLY A 529 7.87 25.40 14.24
N TYR A 530 8.96 25.95 14.78
CA TYR A 530 9.35 27.33 14.48
C TYR A 530 9.76 27.53 13.01
N GLY A 531 10.45 26.54 12.41
CA GLY A 531 10.80 26.56 10.98
C GLY A 531 9.56 26.60 10.07
N ILE A 532 8.54 25.78 10.38
CA ILE A 532 7.25 25.79 9.67
C ILE A 532 6.56 27.15 9.85
N LEU A 533 6.56 27.71 11.06
CA LEU A 533 6.03 29.05 11.29
C LEU A 533 6.72 30.12 10.42
N LYS A 534 8.06 30.07 10.34
CA LYS A 534 8.86 30.99 9.51
C LYS A 534 8.58 30.83 8.01
N LEU A 535 8.23 29.63 7.56
CA LEU A 535 7.79 29.38 6.18
C LEU A 535 6.39 29.96 5.91
N LEU A 536 5.47 29.86 6.87
CA LEU A 536 4.08 30.28 6.70
C LEU A 536 3.83 31.77 6.94
N THR A 537 4.73 32.46 7.65
CA THR A 537 4.57 33.85 8.08
C THR A 537 5.41 34.80 7.20
N PRO A 538 4.91 35.99 6.82
CA PRO A 538 5.67 36.93 6.00
C PRO A 538 7.02 37.33 6.61
N VAL A 539 8.05 37.40 5.76
CA VAL A 539 9.45 37.70 6.17
C VAL A 539 9.56 39.02 6.94
N ALA A 540 8.73 40.01 6.60
CA ALA A 540 8.70 41.33 7.25
C ALA A 540 8.49 41.26 8.78
N VAL A 541 7.72 40.27 9.26
CA VAL A 541 7.45 40.07 10.69
C VAL A 541 8.74 39.70 11.44
N PHE A 542 9.61 38.91 10.81
CA PHE A 542 10.86 38.47 11.43
C PHE A 542 11.94 39.54 11.36
N THR A 543 12.02 40.30 10.25
CA THR A 543 13.00 41.39 10.11
C THR A 543 12.72 42.53 11.08
N ASP A 544 11.46 42.95 11.24
CA ASP A 544 11.06 43.97 12.20
C ASP A 544 11.40 43.57 13.65
N ALA A 545 11.15 42.30 14.01
CA ALA A 545 11.47 41.80 15.35
C ALA A 545 12.99 41.73 15.63
N LEU A 546 13.81 41.50 14.61
CA LEU A 546 15.27 41.49 14.70
C LEU A 546 15.86 42.91 14.78
N GLU A 547 15.32 43.86 14.02
CA GLU A 547 15.72 45.28 14.08
C GLU A 547 15.46 45.88 15.47
N LYS A 548 14.40 45.43 16.15
CA LYS A 548 14.08 45.77 17.55
C LYS A 548 14.98 45.06 18.58
N GLY A 549 15.92 44.21 18.15
CA GLY A 549 16.95 43.59 18.98
C GLY A 549 16.52 42.38 19.82
N ALA A 550 15.25 41.98 19.78
CA ALA A 550 14.73 40.87 20.60
C ALA A 550 14.61 39.55 19.82
N GLY A 551 14.34 39.59 18.51
CA GLY A 551 13.99 38.42 17.70
C GLY A 551 12.53 37.97 17.91
N PHE A 552 11.93 37.35 16.90
CA PHE A 552 10.51 36.99 16.95
C PHE A 552 10.27 35.77 17.86
N CYS A 553 9.29 35.85 18.77
CA CYS A 553 8.95 34.82 19.78
C CYS A 553 10.11 34.36 20.71
N VAL A 554 11.22 35.10 20.75
CA VAL A 554 12.36 34.80 21.64
C VAL A 554 12.05 35.27 23.05
N THR A 555 12.22 34.41 24.04
CA THR A 555 12.08 34.79 25.46
C THR A 555 13.32 35.56 25.92
N GLN A 556 13.13 36.78 26.43
CA GLN A 556 14.18 37.64 26.95
C GLN A 556 13.77 38.23 28.31
N PRO A 557 14.71 38.35 29.27
CA PRO A 557 14.43 39.03 30.52
C PRO A 557 14.21 40.52 30.27
N ASN A 558 13.30 41.11 31.04
CA ASN A 558 13.06 42.55 31.02
C ASN A 558 14.35 43.29 31.45
N SER A 559 14.67 44.39 30.78
CA SER A 559 15.88 45.19 31.08
C SER A 559 15.86 45.81 32.48
N ALA A 560 14.70 45.90 33.13
CA ALA A 560 14.54 46.41 34.49
C ALA A 560 14.89 45.39 35.59
N ILE A 561 15.12 44.11 35.26
CA ILE A 561 15.42 43.06 36.24
C ILE A 561 16.80 42.46 36.04
N THR A 562 17.43 42.04 37.14
CA THR A 562 18.71 41.33 37.12
C THR A 562 18.54 39.90 36.61
N SER A 563 19.60 39.31 36.05
CA SER A 563 19.57 37.91 35.58
C SER A 563 19.18 36.92 36.69
N MET A 564 19.57 37.18 37.94
CA MET A 564 19.18 36.33 39.07
C MET A 564 17.71 36.45 39.43
N GLN A 565 17.12 37.65 39.32
CA GLN A 565 15.67 37.83 39.48
C GLN A 565 14.91 37.09 38.37
N ALA A 566 15.39 37.14 37.13
CA ALA A 566 14.81 36.38 36.02
C ALA A 566 14.89 34.86 36.24
N VAL A 567 16.02 34.33 36.72
CA VAL A 567 16.15 32.91 37.12
C VAL A 567 15.14 32.57 38.21
N GLY A 568 14.98 33.42 39.23
CA GLY A 568 14.01 33.23 40.31
C GLY A 568 12.57 33.17 39.82
N ILE A 569 12.19 34.05 38.87
CA ILE A 569 10.83 34.09 38.31
C ILE A 569 10.53 32.84 37.47
N GLU A 570 11.44 32.45 36.56
CA GLU A 570 11.29 31.21 35.78
C GLU A 570 11.30 29.96 36.68
N PHE A 571 12.07 29.98 37.77
CA PHE A 571 12.06 28.92 38.77
C PHE A 571 10.69 28.81 39.45
N VAL A 572 10.12 29.91 39.97
CA VAL A 572 8.83 29.87 40.66
C VAL A 572 7.69 29.50 39.71
N ALA A 573 7.67 30.04 38.49
CA ALA A 573 6.66 29.69 37.50
C ALA A 573 6.72 28.19 37.15
N THR A 574 7.92 27.67 36.90
CA THR A 574 8.10 26.24 36.61
C THR A 574 7.82 25.34 37.82
N MET A 575 8.13 25.80 39.04
CA MET A 575 7.78 25.09 40.28
C MET A 575 6.27 24.86 40.36
N VAL A 576 5.45 25.88 40.10
CA VAL A 576 3.99 25.74 40.12
C VAL A 576 3.51 24.77 39.04
N LEU A 577 4.06 24.85 37.82
CA LEU A 577 3.77 23.89 36.76
C LEU A 577 4.12 22.44 37.17
N VAL A 578 5.29 22.23 37.78
CA VAL A 578 5.76 20.91 38.24
C VAL A 578 4.95 20.40 39.42
N LEU A 579 4.46 21.26 40.31
CA LEU A 579 3.52 20.88 41.38
C LEU A 579 2.21 20.35 40.79
N VAL A 580 1.68 20.99 39.74
CA VAL A 580 0.50 20.50 39.02
C VAL A 580 0.81 19.15 38.36
N CYS A 581 1.98 18.98 37.74
CA CYS A 581 2.42 17.68 37.21
C CYS A 581 2.42 16.59 38.29
N CYS A 582 3.09 16.84 39.42
CA CYS A 582 3.18 15.88 40.51
C CYS A 582 1.81 15.58 41.12
N GLY A 583 0.92 16.57 41.22
CA GLY A 583 -0.45 16.37 41.69
C GLY A 583 -1.32 15.56 40.73
N VAL A 584 -1.09 15.67 39.42
CA VAL A 584 -1.75 14.80 38.41
C VAL A 584 -1.16 13.38 38.44
N TRP A 585 0.14 13.25 38.65
CA TRP A 585 0.81 11.95 38.73
C TRP A 585 0.60 11.22 40.07
N ASP A 586 0.11 11.90 41.10
CA ASP A 586 -0.14 11.30 42.42
C ASP A 586 -1.32 10.32 42.34
N PRO A 587 -1.12 9.02 42.65
CA PRO A 587 -2.17 8.02 42.58
C PRO A 587 -3.41 8.32 43.44
N ARG A 588 -3.26 9.08 44.52
CA ARG A 588 -4.39 9.46 45.40
C ARG A 588 -5.34 10.43 44.72
N ASN A 589 -4.84 11.18 43.74
CA ASN A 589 -5.63 12.13 42.97
C ASN A 589 -6.23 11.51 41.69
N ALA A 590 -5.93 10.24 41.40
CA ALA A 590 -6.33 9.56 40.17
C ALA A 590 -7.85 9.56 39.92
N LYS A 591 -8.66 9.45 40.99
CA LYS A 591 -10.14 9.46 40.92
C LYS A 591 -10.74 10.89 40.86
N HIS A 592 -9.93 11.94 40.97
CA HIS A 592 -10.35 13.36 41.02
C HIS A 592 -9.83 14.16 39.82
N HIS A 593 -9.68 13.49 38.67
CA HIS A 593 -9.29 14.12 37.43
C HIS A 593 -10.52 14.39 36.55
N ASP A 594 -11.01 15.62 36.53
CA ASP A 594 -12.08 16.00 35.58
C ASP A 594 -11.52 16.04 34.14
N SER A 595 -10.58 16.96 33.87
CA SER A 595 -9.83 17.00 32.60
C SER A 595 -8.39 17.42 32.84
N VAL A 596 -7.46 16.52 32.56
CA VAL A 596 -6.01 16.78 32.67
C VAL A 596 -5.57 17.82 31.65
N ALA A 597 -6.10 17.78 30.43
CA ALA A 597 -5.82 18.77 29.39
C ALA A 597 -6.22 20.19 29.81
N LEU A 598 -7.43 20.38 30.37
CA LEU A 598 -7.89 21.68 30.85
C LEU A 598 -7.01 22.21 31.99
N LYS A 599 -6.63 21.34 32.95
CA LYS A 599 -5.74 21.70 34.07
C LYS A 599 -4.41 22.25 33.58
N PHE A 600 -3.74 21.55 32.66
CA PHE A 600 -2.46 22.00 32.13
C PHE A 600 -2.57 23.24 31.25
N GLY A 601 -3.60 23.33 30.40
CA GLY A 601 -3.78 24.49 29.55
C GLY A 601 -4.01 25.79 30.32
N PHE A 602 -4.92 25.78 31.30
CA PHE A 602 -5.15 26.96 32.14
C PHE A 602 -3.98 27.26 33.08
N THR A 603 -3.27 26.25 33.57
CA THR A 603 -2.05 26.46 34.38
C THR A 603 -0.98 27.21 33.58
N VAL A 604 -0.67 26.74 32.37
CA VAL A 604 0.32 27.40 31.51
C VAL A 604 -0.12 28.81 31.13
N GLY A 605 -1.39 28.99 30.76
CA GLY A 605 -1.93 30.32 30.45
C GLY A 605 -1.86 31.30 31.63
N ALA A 606 -2.26 30.88 32.82
CA ALA A 606 -2.23 31.72 34.02
C ALA A 606 -0.81 32.10 34.44
N LEU A 607 0.13 31.14 34.40
CA LEU A 607 1.54 31.40 34.68
C LEU A 607 2.16 32.33 33.64
N ALA A 608 1.80 32.19 32.36
CA ALA A 608 2.24 33.08 31.31
C ALA A 608 1.74 34.51 31.51
N VAL A 609 0.47 34.70 31.92
CA VAL A 609 -0.07 36.03 32.24
C VAL A 609 0.75 36.69 33.37
N ALA A 610 1.07 35.93 34.42
CA ALA A 610 1.76 36.43 35.61
C ALA A 610 3.26 36.71 35.38
N ALA A 611 4.00 35.76 34.80
CA ALA A 611 5.46 35.85 34.65
C ALA A 611 5.89 36.50 33.32
N GLY A 612 5.00 36.60 32.34
CA GLY A 612 5.33 37.03 30.98
C GLY A 612 5.97 38.43 30.88
N PRO A 613 5.51 39.46 31.62
CA PRO A 613 6.13 40.79 31.58
C PRO A 613 7.58 40.85 32.08
N TYR A 614 8.00 39.85 32.86
CA TYR A 614 9.32 39.78 33.46
C TYR A 614 10.32 39.02 32.60
N THR A 615 9.94 37.86 32.08
CA THR A 615 10.85 36.92 31.38
C THR A 615 10.28 36.34 30.09
N GLY A 616 9.05 36.68 29.71
CA GLY A 616 8.31 36.00 28.64
C GLY A 616 7.75 34.63 29.05
N ALA A 617 7.86 34.26 30.34
CA ALA A 617 7.27 33.06 30.95
C ALA A 617 7.44 31.78 30.13
N SER A 618 8.69 31.39 29.88
CA SER A 618 8.94 30.23 29.04
C SER A 618 8.50 28.93 29.73
N MET A 619 8.97 28.72 30.96
CA MET A 619 8.81 27.49 31.75
C MET A 619 9.33 26.21 31.05
N ASN A 620 9.83 26.32 29.82
CA ASN A 620 10.10 25.23 28.90
C ASN A 620 11.38 25.50 28.10
N PRO A 621 12.49 24.80 28.44
CA PRO A 621 13.75 24.99 27.74
C PRO A 621 13.68 24.75 26.22
N ALA A 622 12.92 23.74 25.76
CA ALA A 622 12.77 23.44 24.33
C ALA A 622 11.98 24.53 23.58
N ARG A 623 10.92 25.07 24.20
CA ARG A 623 10.14 26.19 23.65
C ARG A 623 10.99 27.45 23.50
N SER A 624 11.91 27.72 24.43
CA SER A 624 12.86 28.84 24.28
C SER A 624 13.95 28.56 23.24
N LEU A 625 14.37 27.29 23.06
CA LEU A 625 15.44 26.91 22.16
C LEU A 625 15.07 27.13 20.68
N GLY A 626 13.89 26.68 20.26
CA GLY A 626 13.45 26.75 18.86
C GLY A 626 13.57 28.15 18.22
N PRO A 627 12.92 29.18 18.78
CA PRO A 627 13.04 30.56 18.30
C PRO A 627 14.47 31.10 18.34
N VAL A 628 15.23 30.82 19.41
CA VAL A 628 16.61 31.34 19.56
C VAL A 628 17.53 30.86 18.44
N LEU A 629 17.43 29.59 18.05
CA LEU A 629 18.25 29.02 16.97
C LEU A 629 17.96 29.67 15.61
N TRP A 630 16.68 29.93 15.30
CA TRP A 630 16.26 30.51 14.02
C TRP A 630 16.45 32.03 13.93
N ASN A 631 16.42 32.73 15.06
CA ASN A 631 16.65 34.18 15.13
C ASN A 631 18.13 34.53 15.37
N GLY A 632 18.95 33.62 15.90
CA GLY A 632 20.36 33.87 16.21
C GLY A 632 20.62 34.74 17.44
N VAL A 633 19.62 34.89 18.33
CA VAL A 633 19.69 35.76 19.52
C VAL A 633 19.83 34.92 20.79
N TYR A 634 21.07 34.76 21.29
CA TYR A 634 21.39 33.88 22.43
C TYR A 634 21.46 34.58 23.79
N ASN A 635 21.20 35.90 23.83
CA ASN A 635 21.29 36.70 25.05
C ASN A 635 20.42 36.09 26.16
N ALA A 636 21.01 35.93 27.35
CA ALA A 636 20.36 35.39 28.55
C ALA A 636 19.67 34.01 28.38
N HIS A 637 19.93 33.26 27.29
CA HIS A 637 19.24 32.01 27.01
C HIS A 637 19.43 30.93 28.09
N TRP A 638 20.59 30.94 28.76
CA TRP A 638 20.91 30.01 29.85
C TRP A 638 19.90 30.05 31.00
N ILE A 639 19.23 31.20 31.22
CA ILE A 639 18.22 31.38 32.29
C ILE A 639 17.06 30.40 32.11
N TYR A 640 16.61 30.20 30.86
CA TYR A 640 15.50 29.31 30.51
C TYR A 640 15.85 27.83 30.54
N TRP A 641 17.11 27.50 30.81
CA TRP A 641 17.54 26.15 31.16
C TRP A 641 17.71 26.00 32.67
N VAL A 642 18.46 26.91 33.30
CA VAL A 642 18.79 26.83 34.74
C VAL A 642 17.57 26.99 35.63
N GLY A 643 16.71 28.00 35.38
CA GLY A 643 15.51 28.24 36.18
C GLY A 643 14.53 27.07 36.14
N PRO A 644 14.04 26.68 34.94
CA PRO A 644 13.08 25.59 34.81
C PRO A 644 13.61 24.21 35.28
N LEU A 645 14.85 23.85 34.94
CA LEU A 645 15.41 22.57 35.39
C LEU A 645 15.65 22.55 36.90
N GLY A 646 16.16 23.63 37.48
CA GLY A 646 16.33 23.74 38.94
C GLY A 646 15.00 23.55 39.68
N ALA A 647 13.93 24.15 39.17
CA ALA A 647 12.59 24.00 39.72
C ALA A 647 12.08 22.56 39.58
N ALA A 648 12.26 21.95 38.40
CA ALA A 648 11.86 20.56 38.17
C ALA A 648 12.51 19.59 39.16
N PHE A 649 13.84 19.70 39.37
CA PHE A 649 14.56 18.82 40.30
C PHE A 649 14.10 19.02 41.75
N LEU A 650 14.10 20.27 42.23
CA LEU A 650 13.79 20.55 43.64
C LEU A 650 12.33 20.21 43.97
N THR A 651 11.40 20.61 43.11
CA THR A 651 9.96 20.49 43.35
C THR A 651 9.50 19.05 43.26
N ALA A 652 9.93 18.31 42.23
CA ALA A 652 9.56 16.90 42.07
C ALA A 652 10.14 16.06 43.22
N PHE A 653 11.38 16.34 43.63
CA PHE A 653 12.00 15.66 44.78
C PHE A 653 11.28 15.99 46.08
N ALA A 654 11.01 17.26 46.36
CA ALA A 654 10.30 17.68 47.56
C ALA A 654 8.88 17.09 47.63
N TYR A 655 8.13 17.12 46.51
CA TYR A 655 6.80 16.53 46.45
C TYR A 655 6.84 15.02 46.71
N LYS A 656 7.79 14.32 46.07
CA LYS A 656 8.01 12.88 46.27
C LYS A 656 8.38 12.57 47.72
N ALA A 657 9.28 13.33 48.34
CA ALA A 657 9.75 13.07 49.70
C ALA A 657 8.70 13.37 50.79
N VAL A 658 7.90 14.43 50.59
CA VAL A 658 6.97 14.92 51.63
C VAL A 658 5.56 14.35 51.46
N PHE A 659 5.08 14.24 50.22
CA PHE A 659 3.67 13.95 49.95
C PHE A 659 3.42 12.56 49.37
N ARG A 660 4.34 11.96 48.59
CA ARG A 660 4.12 10.63 48.01
C ARG A 660 4.09 9.60 49.14
N ARG A 661 2.92 8.99 49.34
CA ARG A 661 2.74 7.79 50.16
C ARG A 661 2.19 6.71 49.23
N GLU A 662 2.72 5.50 49.31
CA GLU A 662 2.17 4.37 48.56
C GLU A 662 0.72 4.17 49.00
N ALA A 663 -0.22 4.12 48.06
CA ALA A 663 -1.57 3.70 48.37
C ALA A 663 -1.50 2.23 48.86
N PRO A 664 -2.16 1.86 49.96
CA PRO A 664 -2.13 0.48 50.43
C PRO A 664 -2.75 -0.41 49.34
N VAL A 665 -1.92 -1.30 48.82
CA VAL A 665 -2.24 -2.31 47.79
C VAL A 665 -3.48 -3.15 48.16
N GLU A 666 -3.85 -3.17 49.45
CA GLU A 666 -5.06 -3.81 49.98
C GLU A 666 -6.37 -3.24 49.41
N GLN A 667 -6.52 -1.93 49.17
CA GLN A 667 -7.79 -1.39 48.68
C GLN A 667 -8.07 -1.74 47.20
N LEU A 668 -7.04 -1.79 46.36
CA LEU A 668 -7.17 -2.15 44.95
C LEU A 668 -7.45 -3.66 44.79
N ASN A 669 -6.80 -4.48 45.61
CA ASN A 669 -7.07 -5.93 45.66
C ASN A 669 -8.46 -6.23 46.25
N HIS A 670 -8.96 -5.44 47.20
CA HIS A 670 -10.33 -5.57 47.72
C HIS A 670 -11.40 -5.15 46.69
N GLU A 671 -11.20 -4.05 45.96
CA GLU A 671 -12.12 -3.63 44.88
C GLU A 671 -12.12 -4.66 43.72
N LEU A 672 -10.96 -5.22 43.35
CA LEU A 672 -10.85 -6.28 42.34
C LEU A 672 -11.43 -7.62 42.81
N ALA A 673 -11.29 -7.97 44.10
CA ALA A 673 -11.90 -9.16 44.69
C ALA A 673 -13.43 -9.02 44.82
N ALA A 674 -13.94 -7.82 45.13
CA ALA A 674 -15.37 -7.52 45.14
C ALA A 674 -15.99 -7.62 43.73
N LEU A 675 -15.31 -7.10 42.70
CA LEU A 675 -15.75 -7.21 41.31
C LEU A 675 -15.73 -8.64 40.76
N ASN A 676 -14.86 -9.51 41.28
CA ASN A 676 -14.80 -10.92 40.90
C ASN A 676 -15.80 -11.79 41.68
N THR A 677 -16.25 -11.38 42.86
CA THR A 677 -17.26 -12.10 43.65
C THR A 677 -18.68 -11.83 43.15
N ASP A 678 -18.97 -10.61 42.68
CA ASP A 678 -20.27 -10.30 42.05
C ASP A 678 -20.50 -11.05 40.72
N LYS A 679 -19.44 -11.42 40.00
CA LYS A 679 -19.52 -12.26 38.78
C LYS A 679 -19.66 -13.76 39.06
N SER A 680 -19.56 -14.19 40.31
CA SER A 680 -19.75 -15.60 40.71
C SER A 680 -21.12 -15.88 41.31
N ASN A 681 -21.91 -14.83 41.60
CA ASN A 681 -23.25 -14.91 42.19
C ASN A 681 -24.36 -14.34 41.27
N ALA A 682 -24.03 -14.03 40.01
CA ALA A 682 -24.96 -13.70 38.93
C ALA A 682 -24.63 -14.59 37.73
#